data_AF-A0A2S7U0V5-F1
#
_entry.id   AF-A0A2S7U0V5-F1
#
_cell.length_a   1.000
_cell.length_b   1.000
_cell.length_c   1.000
_cell.angle_alpha   90.00
_cell.angle_beta   90.00
_cell.angle_gamma   90.00
#
_symmetry.space_group_name_H-M   'P 1'
#
loop_
_entity.id
_entity.type
_entity.pdbx_description
1 polymer ?
#
loop_
_entity_poly.entity_id
_entity_poly.type
_entity_poly.pdbx_seq_one_letter_code
_entity_poly.pdbx_strand_id
1 'polypeptide(L)'
;MLSLRVALLMSSTVLTAFTCLHAQESNRRVTKPIDFSDAVEKLVALNFADTKGADYIKISTGSNHGQLPLSSLQNPPKLSGNAWFKNDKTSPKTGTIFLGYGQQAPFTVITKNSSQPFQPFQAGQPISSKTQPADLKKDLTALLKWLVDLETNEDDASRRSDADIRHTAPILAFAVMAHRSGHKESANAIIQKLLTSINSPEKIIDSLISKIADQELSSASAKLTQGADWKSYYATLQKIDQTYQRGWDKHPGLQLLLPKAKLRADGDLSAVPKLAGITFSDEAITELQATLSTPVLPATSYLENPLWLLNKKPAQSNSKSPFNQLTTLGMDGFIALISLLDDDTLVIQGTANQRDYYYSSNNYFNSYSDDPEEIAYSAYASMTRPKTRGELAINFIQPYFEKADNDSYNSSSEPDIAALKSQALAWYKAHKEDTPITLAKYFLQNGEEKMMTGTAAHLIFLESDEANQLIEKTILSSAQPSSYAASVKPYIIKRREAGSEFLKKYEALLIKELGDGPDFEKNTSAQYQISRDGGVTKFIAKLNKYTKPVSPKVLLTNLSRKDAKTTEILELLASQLKGKPLGELRPKFIYAAAKSEPAKARMIIGVLLQLDIPNPTSMDEAYAVEIGSFEAQDWKKLLAEKPDEENARGESLRRDTALLLENLFTPTGVTDSYYEIRATLPPATFSTLIDTRTKAILERAELPSLPASDDINNEQMLALVGKIAGTQPTKMNSVIERFTPSEFLALKNHLDANGAPKNYLLAQSFVQRLKLNEQQEKIPNKDEIQKLLESHSLIGCKLTEDYFSKLTELIKANKEIFNQVAINLQNSPNTIGFELSLFKTPLSYLRQLQESETLLKEGEIDYYISLIRYSENSGSQKEVLSSDPESAPKFKAEVKAEVKDYIGSLLDNQSSSCVIITATKLSLKKRQEELKKSRAPKEALLKKMAETPGGSVYADHFEDQLDSVTLEQLQSYYDRILSNQ
;
A
#
# COMPACT_ATOMS: atom_id res chain seq x y z
N MET A 1 15.88 -37.89 34.26
CA MET A 1 16.42 -37.10 35.40
C MET A 1 17.83 -36.54 35.15
N LEU A 2 18.75 -37.24 34.47
CA LEU A 2 20.04 -36.65 34.08
C LEU A 2 19.90 -35.49 33.07
N SER A 3 18.95 -35.58 32.12
CA SER A 3 18.69 -34.54 31.11
C SER A 3 18.03 -33.27 31.67
N LEU A 4 17.32 -33.38 32.80
CA LEU A 4 16.69 -32.26 33.51
C LEU A 4 17.72 -31.47 34.35
N ARG A 5 18.75 -32.15 34.85
CA ARG A 5 19.86 -31.51 35.57
C ARG A 5 20.78 -30.72 34.63
N VAL A 6 20.99 -31.18 33.40
CA VAL A 6 21.83 -30.48 32.42
C VAL A 6 21.19 -29.18 31.93
N ALA A 7 19.87 -29.14 31.75
CA ALA A 7 19.14 -27.92 31.34
C ALA A 7 19.07 -26.85 32.45
N LEU A 8 18.77 -27.24 33.70
CA LEU A 8 18.80 -26.34 34.87
C LEU A 8 20.20 -25.80 35.18
N LEU A 9 21.26 -26.58 34.90
CA LEU A 9 22.65 -26.14 35.03
C LEU A 9 23.04 -25.09 33.99
N MET A 10 22.51 -25.15 32.75
CA MET A 10 22.89 -24.22 31.67
C MET A 10 22.37 -22.79 31.92
N SER A 11 21.12 -22.62 32.34
CA SER A 11 20.49 -21.30 32.58
C SER A 11 20.98 -20.63 33.86
N SER A 12 21.15 -21.40 34.94
CA SER A 12 21.69 -20.89 36.20
C SER A 12 23.17 -20.52 36.05
N THR A 13 23.98 -21.32 35.34
CA THR A 13 25.41 -21.00 35.17
C THR A 13 25.68 -19.82 34.24
N VAL A 14 24.77 -19.37 33.37
CA VAL A 14 24.98 -18.11 32.61
C VAL A 14 25.01 -16.94 33.59
N LEU A 15 24.00 -16.85 34.45
CA LEU A 15 23.91 -15.83 35.47
C LEU A 15 25.04 -15.99 36.49
N THR A 16 25.30 -17.21 36.98
CA THR A 16 26.40 -17.48 37.93
C THR A 16 27.78 -17.17 37.34
N ALA A 17 28.00 -17.35 36.03
CA ALA A 17 29.25 -16.95 35.39
C ALA A 17 29.42 -15.42 35.37
N PHE A 18 28.38 -14.66 35.01
CA PHE A 18 28.41 -13.19 35.04
C PHE A 18 28.48 -12.63 36.48
N THR A 19 27.74 -13.20 37.44
CA THR A 19 27.70 -12.73 38.83
C THR A 19 28.91 -13.16 39.66
N CYS A 20 29.49 -14.36 39.45
CA CYS A 20 30.71 -14.78 40.15
C CYS A 20 31.95 -14.02 39.68
N LEU A 21 32.01 -13.62 38.39
CA LEU A 21 33.04 -12.70 37.89
C LEU A 21 32.91 -11.32 38.54
N HIS A 22 31.68 -10.84 38.76
CA HIS A 22 31.43 -9.57 39.45
C HIS A 22 31.81 -9.61 40.95
N ALA A 23 31.55 -10.72 41.63
CA ALA A 23 31.86 -10.88 43.06
C ALA A 23 33.36 -11.03 43.36
N GLN A 24 34.18 -11.54 42.42
CA GLN A 24 35.63 -11.69 42.60
C GLN A 24 36.43 -10.39 42.43
N GLU A 25 35.87 -9.32 41.88
CA GLU A 25 36.62 -8.11 41.50
C GLU A 25 36.38 -6.87 42.36
N SER A 26 35.52 -6.93 43.38
CA SER A 26 35.33 -5.79 44.31
C SER A 26 36.59 -5.40 45.12
N ASN A 27 37.72 -6.11 44.96
CA ASN A 27 38.95 -5.84 45.71
C ASN A 27 40.29 -5.86 44.94
N ARG A 28 40.32 -5.79 43.59
CA ARG A 28 41.61 -5.58 42.88
C ARG A 28 41.47 -4.69 41.65
N ARG A 29 42.12 -3.51 41.70
CA ARG A 29 42.57 -2.78 40.50
C ARG A 29 43.53 -3.66 39.71
N VAL A 30 43.05 -4.38 38.69
CA VAL A 30 43.87 -4.87 37.57
C VAL A 30 43.06 -4.80 36.28
N THR A 31 43.60 -4.03 35.35
CA THR A 31 43.33 -3.93 33.92
C THR A 31 43.57 -5.26 33.19
N LYS A 32 42.64 -6.23 33.27
CA LYS A 32 42.58 -7.34 32.31
C LYS A 32 41.22 -7.34 31.61
N PRO A 33 41.18 -7.42 30.26
CA PRO A 33 39.92 -7.60 29.54
C PRO A 33 39.22 -8.87 30.02
N ILE A 34 37.94 -8.75 30.42
CA ILE A 34 37.10 -9.91 30.76
C ILE A 34 36.75 -10.64 29.46
N ASP A 35 36.89 -11.97 29.42
CA ASP A 35 36.49 -12.77 28.26
C ASP A 35 35.06 -13.29 28.43
N PHE A 36 34.15 -12.81 27.57
CA PHE A 36 32.75 -13.23 27.57
C PHE A 36 32.45 -14.37 26.58
N SER A 37 33.47 -15.07 26.06
CA SER A 37 33.29 -16.16 25.08
C SER A 37 32.27 -17.21 25.53
N ASP A 38 32.34 -17.69 26.78
CA ASP A 38 31.41 -18.71 27.30
C ASP A 38 29.97 -18.21 27.37
N ALA A 39 29.77 -16.94 27.72
CA ALA A 39 28.46 -16.29 27.76
C ALA A 39 27.87 -16.12 26.37
N VAL A 40 28.69 -15.73 25.39
CA VAL A 40 28.30 -15.62 23.99
C VAL A 40 27.89 -16.98 23.43
N GLU A 41 28.62 -18.06 23.73
CA GLU A 41 28.24 -19.42 23.30
C GLU A 41 26.90 -19.86 23.91
N LYS A 42 26.62 -19.47 25.16
CA LYS A 42 25.33 -19.74 25.81
C LYS A 42 24.16 -19.00 25.14
N LEU A 43 24.35 -17.76 24.70
CA LEU A 43 23.33 -17.04 23.92
C LEU A 43 23.10 -17.70 22.55
N VAL A 44 24.16 -18.13 21.86
CA VAL A 44 24.03 -18.87 20.60
C VAL A 44 23.31 -20.21 20.79
N ALA A 45 23.56 -20.91 21.90
CA ALA A 45 22.84 -22.13 22.26
C ALA A 45 21.35 -21.88 22.54
N LEU A 46 20.98 -20.67 22.94
CA LEU A 46 19.60 -20.18 23.02
C LEU A 46 19.09 -19.64 21.67
N ASN A 47 19.67 -20.04 20.53
CA ASN A 47 19.26 -19.64 19.18
C ASN A 47 19.47 -18.16 18.85
N PHE A 48 20.34 -17.45 19.57
CA PHE A 48 20.84 -16.14 19.13
C PHE A 48 21.65 -16.26 17.82
N ALA A 49 21.68 -15.19 17.02
CA ALA A 49 22.40 -15.14 15.74
C ALA A 49 23.87 -15.60 15.84
N ASP A 50 24.23 -16.61 15.04
CA ASP A 50 25.61 -17.03 14.86
C ASP A 50 26.26 -16.36 13.63
N THR A 51 26.80 -15.16 13.84
CA THR A 51 27.51 -14.35 12.83
C THR A 51 28.94 -14.83 12.55
N LYS A 52 29.32 -16.03 13.00
CA LYS A 52 30.61 -16.62 12.67
C LYS A 52 30.74 -16.81 11.16
N GLY A 53 31.74 -16.14 10.58
CA GLY A 53 31.99 -16.13 9.14
C GLY A 53 31.01 -15.27 8.33
N ALA A 54 30.29 -14.35 8.98
CA ALA A 54 29.42 -13.38 8.31
C ALA A 54 30.16 -12.04 8.11
N ASP A 55 29.90 -11.39 6.98
CA ASP A 55 30.44 -10.08 6.66
C ASP A 55 29.58 -8.96 7.26
N TYR A 56 30.21 -7.99 7.92
CA TYR A 56 29.51 -6.80 8.41
C TYR A 56 29.28 -5.81 7.26
N ILE A 57 28.01 -5.45 7.05
CA ILE A 57 27.55 -4.72 5.88
C ILE A 57 26.55 -3.63 6.25
N LYS A 58 26.33 -2.71 5.31
CA LYS A 58 25.23 -1.76 5.32
C LYS A 58 24.17 -2.19 4.31
N ILE A 59 22.94 -2.36 4.75
CA ILE A 59 21.77 -2.55 3.89
C ILE A 59 20.97 -1.25 3.72
N SER A 60 20.48 -1.01 2.50
CA SER A 60 19.60 0.12 2.19
C SER A 60 18.13 -0.31 2.38
N THR A 61 17.57 -0.09 3.57
CA THR A 61 16.15 -0.32 3.85
C THR A 61 15.38 1.01 3.78
N GLY A 62 14.20 1.04 3.15
CA GLY A 62 13.33 2.24 3.10
C GLY A 62 12.67 2.61 4.44
N SER A 63 13.17 2.05 5.54
CA SER A 63 12.69 2.16 6.92
C SER A 63 13.86 1.91 7.88
N ASN A 64 13.76 2.36 9.14
CA ASN A 64 14.82 2.26 10.17
C ASN A 64 15.17 0.82 10.61
N HIS A 65 14.71 -0.21 9.90
CA HIS A 65 14.96 -1.60 10.22
C HIS A 65 16.45 -1.96 10.04
N GLY A 66 17.00 -2.70 11.00
CA GLY A 66 18.43 -3.05 11.07
C GLY A 66 19.32 -1.99 11.72
N GLN A 67 18.90 -0.72 11.80
CA GLN A 67 19.64 0.27 12.58
C GLN A 67 19.49 -0.04 14.07
N LEU A 68 20.60 0.08 14.82
CA LEU A 68 20.49 0.16 16.26
C LEU A 68 19.60 1.35 16.61
N PRO A 69 18.59 1.20 17.50
CA PRO A 69 17.63 2.26 17.85
C PRO A 69 18.29 3.29 18.78
N LEU A 70 19.34 3.93 18.28
CA LEU A 70 20.13 4.91 19.01
C LEU A 70 19.62 6.34 18.75
N SER A 71 18.70 6.53 17.79
CA SER A 71 18.22 7.86 17.36
C SER A 71 17.47 8.65 18.42
N SER A 72 16.91 7.99 19.44
CA SER A 72 16.28 8.63 20.59
C SER A 72 17.25 8.92 21.74
N LEU A 73 18.52 8.55 21.62
CA LEU A 73 19.58 8.93 22.54
C LEU A 73 20.27 10.22 22.07
N GLN A 74 20.91 10.93 22.99
CA GLN A 74 21.66 12.13 22.63
C GLN A 74 22.91 11.76 21.83
N ASN A 75 23.05 12.40 20.66
CA ASN A 75 24.24 12.35 19.81
C ASN A 75 24.81 10.94 19.55
N PRO A 76 24.00 9.97 19.09
CA PRO A 76 24.47 8.61 18.87
C PRO A 76 25.53 8.58 17.75
N PRO A 77 26.47 7.61 17.79
CA PRO A 77 27.48 7.48 16.76
C PRO A 77 26.80 7.08 15.44
N LYS A 78 27.20 7.74 14.34
CA LYS A 78 26.82 7.32 12.99
C LYS A 78 27.63 6.08 12.60
N LEU A 79 27.00 4.92 12.66
CA LEU A 79 27.62 3.65 12.26
C LEU A 79 27.65 3.51 10.73
N SER A 80 28.71 2.91 10.22
CA SER A 80 28.90 2.64 8.79
C SER A 80 28.08 1.46 8.30
N GLY A 81 27.79 0.48 9.17
CA GLY A 81 26.95 -0.70 8.87
C GLY A 81 25.70 -0.80 9.74
N ASN A 82 24.87 -1.80 9.44
CA ASN A 82 23.62 -2.09 10.17
C ASN A 82 23.19 -3.59 10.11
N ALA A 83 23.99 -4.49 9.53
CA ALA A 83 23.67 -5.91 9.46
C ALA A 83 24.92 -6.79 9.28
N TRP A 84 24.78 -8.09 9.52
CA TRP A 84 25.75 -9.10 9.14
C TRP A 84 25.15 -10.02 8.07
N PHE A 85 25.91 -10.33 7.03
CA PHE A 85 25.46 -11.22 5.98
C PHE A 85 26.37 -12.44 5.89
N LYS A 86 25.78 -13.62 5.99
CA LYS A 86 26.46 -14.89 5.79
C LYS A 86 25.95 -15.52 4.51
N ASN A 87 26.81 -15.59 3.51
CA ASN A 87 26.47 -16.18 2.22
C ASN A 87 26.18 -17.69 2.35
N ASP A 88 25.33 -18.19 1.46
CA ASP A 88 25.19 -19.62 1.25
C ASP A 88 26.45 -20.16 0.58
N LYS A 89 26.89 -21.37 0.96
CA LYS A 89 28.03 -22.03 0.31
C LYS A 89 27.85 -22.17 -1.22
N THR A 90 26.61 -22.17 -1.67
CA THR A 90 26.20 -22.35 -3.07
C THR A 90 26.01 -21.03 -3.83
N SER A 91 26.00 -19.87 -3.17
CA SER A 91 25.75 -18.58 -3.82
C SER A 91 26.26 -17.40 -2.98
N PRO A 92 27.08 -16.50 -3.55
CA PRO A 92 27.51 -15.29 -2.87
C PRO A 92 26.41 -14.22 -2.77
N LYS A 93 25.29 -14.41 -3.50
CA LYS A 93 24.17 -13.47 -3.56
C LYS A 93 22.99 -13.88 -2.69
N THR A 94 22.95 -15.11 -2.19
CA THR A 94 21.91 -15.57 -1.26
C THR A 94 22.56 -16.02 0.02
N GLY A 95 21.83 -15.96 1.12
CA GLY A 95 22.36 -16.32 2.41
C GLY A 95 21.41 -16.00 3.53
N THR A 96 21.97 -15.85 4.72
CA THR A 96 21.25 -15.40 5.91
C THR A 96 21.74 -14.01 6.28
N ILE A 97 20.82 -13.08 6.51
CA ILE A 97 21.13 -11.78 7.11
C ILE A 97 20.78 -11.80 8.59
N PHE A 98 21.64 -11.17 9.39
CA PHE A 98 21.46 -10.93 10.81
C PHE A 98 21.34 -9.42 11.07
N LEU A 99 20.26 -9.00 11.73
CA LEU A 99 19.93 -7.59 12.00
C LEU A 99 20.26 -7.19 13.45
N GLY A 100 20.14 -5.91 13.78
CA GLY A 100 20.61 -5.29 15.03
C GLY A 100 20.20 -5.96 16.36
N TYR A 101 19.11 -6.74 16.41
CA TYR A 101 18.68 -7.51 17.59
C TYR A 101 19.10 -8.99 17.58
N GLY A 102 19.94 -9.41 16.64
CA GLY A 102 20.24 -10.83 16.38
C GLY A 102 19.16 -11.56 15.58
N GLN A 103 18.25 -10.81 14.93
CA GLN A 103 17.20 -11.39 14.09
C GLN A 103 17.80 -11.96 12.81
N GLN A 104 17.35 -13.15 12.40
CA GLN A 104 17.82 -13.84 11.21
C GLN A 104 16.72 -13.99 10.17
N ALA A 105 17.07 -13.79 8.89
CA ALA A 105 16.17 -14.02 7.76
C ALA A 105 16.93 -14.51 6.53
N PRO A 106 16.28 -15.30 5.64
CA PRO A 106 16.80 -15.53 4.31
C PRO A 106 17.04 -14.18 3.62
N PHE A 107 18.18 -14.02 2.98
CA PHE A 107 18.58 -12.76 2.36
C PHE A 107 19.10 -12.98 0.96
N THR A 108 18.65 -12.13 0.05
CA THR A 108 19.16 -12.05 -1.31
C THR A 108 19.79 -10.67 -1.50
N VAL A 109 21.10 -10.64 -1.73
CA VAL A 109 21.81 -9.43 -2.16
C VAL A 109 21.27 -9.04 -3.52
N ILE A 110 20.57 -7.91 -3.59
CA ILE A 110 20.13 -7.34 -4.85
C ILE A 110 21.08 -6.23 -5.26
N THR A 111 21.47 -6.23 -6.52
CA THR A 111 22.33 -5.20 -7.09
C THR A 111 21.55 -3.96 -7.55
N LYS A 112 20.20 -3.97 -7.42
CA LYS A 112 19.31 -2.86 -7.77
C LYS A 112 18.48 -2.38 -6.57
N ASN A 113 18.12 -1.09 -6.52
CA ASN A 113 17.04 -0.53 -5.69
C ASN A 113 15.83 -1.27 -6.24
N SER A 114 15.36 -2.23 -5.48
CA SER A 114 13.96 -2.56 -5.56
C SER A 114 13.21 -1.30 -5.12
N SER A 115 12.48 -0.72 -6.06
CA SER A 115 11.40 0.23 -5.85
C SER A 115 10.18 -0.40 -5.13
N GLN A 116 10.30 -1.64 -4.68
CA GLN A 116 9.30 -2.28 -3.85
C GLN A 116 9.23 -1.51 -2.52
N PRO A 117 8.09 -0.88 -2.17
CA PRO A 117 7.90 -0.38 -0.82
C PRO A 117 8.15 -1.54 0.13
N PHE A 118 9.16 -1.42 0.97
CA PHE A 118 9.59 -2.47 1.89
C PHE A 118 8.38 -2.96 2.68
N GLN A 119 8.06 -4.25 2.56
CA GLN A 119 7.12 -4.90 3.46
C GLN A 119 7.78 -5.00 4.84
N PRO A 120 7.06 -4.75 5.94
CA PRO A 120 7.62 -4.90 7.28
C PRO A 120 8.33 -6.25 7.44
N PHE A 121 9.45 -6.26 8.20
CA PHE A 121 10.16 -7.49 8.53
C PHE A 121 9.18 -8.50 9.14
N GLN A 122 8.96 -9.61 8.44
CA GLN A 122 8.27 -10.79 8.96
C GLN A 122 9.31 -11.89 9.16
N ALA A 123 9.37 -12.46 10.35
CA ALA A 123 10.33 -13.52 10.66
C ALA A 123 10.16 -14.70 9.66
N GLY A 124 11.24 -15.04 8.96
CA GLY A 124 11.25 -16.10 7.96
C GLY A 124 10.91 -15.68 6.52
N GLN A 125 10.49 -14.44 6.28
CA GLN A 125 10.33 -13.93 4.91
C GLN A 125 11.69 -13.57 4.29
N PRO A 126 11.91 -13.84 2.99
CA PRO A 126 13.13 -13.44 2.31
C PRO A 126 13.24 -11.91 2.24
N ILE A 127 14.38 -11.37 2.69
CA ILE A 127 14.72 -9.97 2.54
C ILE A 127 15.60 -9.82 1.30
N SER A 128 15.36 -8.77 0.52
CA SER A 128 16.22 -8.43 -0.61
C SER A 128 16.65 -6.97 -0.51
N SER A 129 17.97 -6.71 -0.36
CA SER A 129 18.49 -5.33 -0.30
C SER A 129 19.89 -5.19 -0.91
N LYS A 130 20.25 -3.94 -1.24
CA LYS A 130 21.62 -3.56 -1.60
C LYS A 130 22.50 -3.64 -0.37
N THR A 131 23.69 -4.21 -0.52
CA THR A 131 24.70 -4.29 0.53
C THR A 131 25.89 -3.40 0.18
N GLN A 132 26.41 -2.62 1.13
CA GLN A 132 27.70 -1.93 1.03
C GLN A 132 28.64 -2.48 2.11
N PRO A 133 29.94 -2.59 1.85
CA PRO A 133 30.91 -2.92 2.90
C PRO A 133 30.83 -1.90 4.04
N ALA A 134 30.91 -2.39 5.27
CA ALA A 134 30.96 -1.55 6.47
C ALA A 134 32.21 -1.86 7.29
N ASP A 135 32.67 -0.88 8.07
CA ASP A 135 33.86 -1.00 8.89
C ASP A 135 33.47 -1.31 10.34
N LEU A 136 33.42 -2.60 10.67
CA LEU A 136 33.04 -3.06 12.01
C LEU A 136 34.01 -2.56 13.09
N LYS A 137 35.30 -2.46 12.78
CA LYS A 137 36.31 -2.03 13.77
C LYS A 137 36.14 -0.55 14.10
N LYS A 138 35.91 0.28 13.08
CA LYS A 138 35.60 1.71 13.26
C LYS A 138 34.29 1.92 14.02
N ASP A 139 33.26 1.16 13.67
CA ASP A 139 31.94 1.23 14.31
C ASP A 139 32.00 0.83 15.79
N LEU A 140 32.69 -0.27 16.14
CA LEU A 140 32.91 -0.69 17.53
C LEU A 140 33.69 0.36 18.34
N THR A 141 34.69 0.99 17.73
CA THR A 141 35.48 2.05 18.39
C THR A 141 34.64 3.28 18.66
N ALA A 142 33.83 3.71 17.68
CA ALA A 142 32.92 4.84 17.83
C ALA A 142 31.85 4.57 18.90
N LEU A 143 31.30 3.36 18.92
CA LEU A 143 30.29 2.94 19.89
C LEU A 143 30.85 2.88 21.32
N LEU A 144 32.03 2.28 21.50
CA LEU A 144 32.70 2.23 22.81
C LEU A 144 33.04 3.63 23.32
N LYS A 145 33.57 4.50 22.45
CA LYS A 145 33.88 5.89 22.81
C LYS A 145 32.62 6.62 23.29
N TRP A 146 31.54 6.52 22.52
CA TRP A 146 30.28 7.17 22.88
C TRP A 146 29.68 6.63 24.19
N LEU A 147 29.76 5.31 24.46
CA LEU A 147 29.35 4.75 25.75
C LEU A 147 30.20 5.26 26.94
N VAL A 148 31.48 5.55 26.71
CA VAL A 148 32.35 6.17 27.73
C VAL A 148 32.01 7.64 27.93
N ASP A 149 31.77 8.39 26.85
CA ASP A 149 31.42 9.81 26.88
C ASP A 149 30.04 10.05 27.54
N LEU A 150 29.09 9.12 27.36
CA LEU A 150 27.78 9.16 28.04
C LEU A 150 27.89 9.04 29.57
N GLU A 151 28.94 8.39 30.09
CA GLU A 151 29.11 8.23 31.53
C GLU A 151 29.61 9.50 32.22
N THR A 152 30.39 10.33 31.51
CA THR A 152 31.14 11.46 32.08
C THR A 152 30.37 12.78 32.09
N ASN A 153 29.15 12.82 31.54
CA ASN A 153 28.30 14.01 31.49
C ASN A 153 27.26 14.02 32.64
N GLU A 154 27.33 15.00 33.55
CA GLU A 154 26.52 15.05 34.78
C GLU A 154 25.01 15.30 34.52
N ASP A 155 24.64 16.03 33.47
CA ASP A 155 23.23 16.30 33.11
C ASP A 155 22.48 15.04 32.62
N ASP A 156 23.22 14.02 32.14
CA ASP A 156 22.67 12.78 31.57
C ASP A 156 22.45 11.67 32.62
N ALA A 157 22.99 11.81 33.84
CA ALA A 157 22.87 10.79 34.89
C ALA A 157 21.42 10.58 35.38
N SER A 158 20.59 11.63 35.35
CA SER A 158 19.19 11.61 35.82
C SER A 158 18.22 10.85 34.91
N ARG A 159 18.57 10.62 33.64
CA ARG A 159 17.73 9.90 32.65
C ARG A 159 17.98 8.39 32.61
N ARG A 160 18.93 7.87 33.39
CA ARG A 160 19.41 6.48 33.32
C ARG A 160 18.41 5.45 33.88
N SER A 161 17.54 5.78 34.83
CA SER A 161 16.78 4.74 35.57
C SER A 161 15.72 3.98 34.74
N ASP A 162 15.03 4.64 33.80
CA ASP A 162 13.95 4.02 33.01
C ASP A 162 14.20 4.01 31.48
N ALA A 163 15.15 4.82 31.00
CA ALA A 163 15.54 4.82 29.59
C ALA A 163 16.63 3.78 29.25
N ASP A 164 17.35 3.22 30.23
CA ASP A 164 18.56 2.41 30.00
C ASP A 164 18.30 1.10 29.22
N ILE A 165 17.25 0.35 29.53
CA ILE A 165 17.08 -1.01 28.93
C ILE A 165 16.71 -0.94 27.45
N ARG A 166 15.91 0.07 27.05
CA ARG A 166 15.40 0.26 25.68
C ARG A 166 16.52 0.37 24.65
N HIS A 167 17.68 0.86 25.07
CA HIS A 167 18.80 1.13 24.17
C HIS A 167 19.99 0.18 24.38
N THR A 168 20.09 -0.47 25.54
CA THR A 168 21.28 -1.26 25.91
C THR A 168 21.21 -2.71 25.45
N ALA A 169 20.02 -3.34 25.40
CA ALA A 169 19.85 -4.68 24.83
C ALA A 169 20.25 -4.78 23.33
N PRO A 170 19.88 -3.83 22.44
CA PRO A 170 20.38 -3.82 21.06
C PRO A 170 21.90 -3.64 20.97
N ILE A 171 22.50 -2.82 21.85
CA ILE A 171 23.96 -2.63 21.88
C ILE A 171 24.66 -3.92 22.36
N LEU A 172 24.08 -4.62 23.34
CA LEU A 172 24.55 -5.93 23.78
C LEU A 172 24.48 -6.95 22.62
N ALA A 173 23.34 -7.01 21.91
CA ALA A 173 23.18 -7.88 20.74
C ALA A 173 24.25 -7.59 19.66
N PHE A 174 24.50 -6.32 19.37
CA PHE A 174 25.55 -5.87 18.45
C PHE A 174 26.94 -6.36 18.89
N ALA A 175 27.27 -6.20 20.17
CA ALA A 175 28.56 -6.62 20.71
C ALA A 175 28.71 -8.16 20.67
N VAL A 176 27.66 -8.92 20.99
CA VAL A 176 27.66 -10.39 20.88
C VAL A 176 27.89 -10.85 19.43
N MET A 177 27.19 -10.23 18.47
CA MET A 177 27.40 -10.49 17.04
C MET A 177 28.83 -10.13 16.58
N ALA A 178 29.37 -9.00 17.03
CA ALA A 178 30.75 -8.61 16.73
C ALA A 178 31.78 -9.59 17.34
N HIS A 179 31.53 -10.07 18.56
CA HIS A 179 32.34 -11.10 19.20
C HIS A 179 32.35 -12.40 18.37
N ARG A 180 31.18 -12.87 17.93
CA ARG A 180 31.03 -14.06 17.06
C ARG A 180 31.70 -13.90 15.70
N SER A 181 31.73 -12.69 15.15
CA SER A 181 32.45 -12.37 13.90
C SER A 181 33.97 -12.25 14.06
N GLY A 182 34.51 -12.44 15.27
CA GLY A 182 35.96 -12.49 15.53
C GLY A 182 36.56 -11.23 16.18
N HIS A 183 35.75 -10.20 16.47
CA HIS A 183 36.21 -8.96 17.09
C HIS A 183 36.13 -9.00 18.62
N LYS A 184 36.68 -10.07 19.22
CA LYS A 184 36.49 -10.39 20.65
C LYS A 184 36.89 -9.26 21.60
N GLU A 185 38.05 -8.65 21.38
CA GLU A 185 38.60 -7.64 22.30
C GLU A 185 37.69 -6.40 22.41
N SER A 186 37.34 -5.78 21.28
CA SER A 186 36.46 -4.61 21.26
C SER A 186 35.03 -4.93 21.68
N ALA A 187 34.53 -6.12 21.34
CA ALA A 187 33.21 -6.57 21.78
C ALA A 187 33.16 -6.78 23.30
N ASN A 188 34.16 -7.44 23.89
CA ASN A 188 34.26 -7.66 25.33
C ASN A 188 34.34 -6.33 26.09
N ALA A 189 35.04 -5.33 25.56
CA ALA A 189 35.08 -3.99 26.15
C ALA A 189 33.71 -3.31 26.19
N ILE A 190 32.92 -3.43 25.11
CA ILE A 190 31.54 -2.90 25.06
C ILE A 190 30.61 -3.66 26.02
N ILE A 191 30.68 -4.99 26.04
CA ILE A 191 29.89 -5.83 26.96
C ILE A 191 30.21 -5.48 28.41
N GLN A 192 31.50 -5.42 28.76
CA GLN A 192 31.94 -5.04 30.10
C GLN A 192 31.40 -3.67 30.47
N LYS A 193 31.51 -2.69 29.57
CA LYS A 193 31.01 -1.33 29.79
C LYS A 193 29.51 -1.34 30.08
N LEU A 194 28.69 -1.93 29.22
CA LEU A 194 27.24 -1.99 29.41
C LEU A 194 26.84 -2.62 30.76
N LEU A 195 27.50 -3.71 31.15
CA LEU A 195 27.16 -4.44 32.37
C LEU A 195 27.63 -3.73 33.65
N THR A 196 28.65 -2.87 33.57
CA THR A 196 29.14 -2.10 34.73
C THR A 196 28.50 -0.72 34.86
N SER A 197 27.95 -0.16 33.77
CA SER A 197 27.30 1.16 33.77
C SER A 197 25.86 1.16 34.30
N ILE A 198 25.23 -0.02 34.48
CA ILE A 198 23.78 -0.16 34.70
C ILE A 198 23.51 -0.87 36.03
N ASN A 199 22.50 -0.38 36.78
CA ASN A 199 22.16 -0.88 38.12
C ASN A 199 21.58 -2.30 38.15
N SER A 200 21.10 -2.81 37.01
CA SER A 200 20.47 -4.13 36.89
C SER A 200 20.90 -4.81 35.58
N PRO A 201 22.15 -5.29 35.49
CA PRO A 201 22.68 -5.92 34.28
C PRO A 201 21.86 -7.14 33.83
N GLU A 202 21.20 -7.83 34.76
CA GLU A 202 20.31 -8.96 34.48
C GLU A 202 19.15 -8.56 33.56
N LYS A 203 18.59 -7.35 33.72
CA LYS A 203 17.46 -6.87 32.91
C LYS A 203 17.82 -6.69 31.43
N ILE A 204 19.07 -6.38 31.12
CA ILE A 204 19.56 -6.24 29.74
C ILE A 204 19.66 -7.61 29.08
N ILE A 205 20.15 -8.59 29.83
CA ILE A 205 20.26 -9.99 29.40
C ILE A 205 18.86 -10.58 29.20
N ASP A 206 17.96 -10.38 30.16
CA ASP A 206 16.57 -10.81 30.08
C ASP A 206 15.88 -10.15 28.86
N SER A 207 16.05 -8.84 28.65
CA SER A 207 15.51 -8.17 27.46
C SER A 207 16.02 -8.77 26.15
N LEU A 208 17.30 -9.15 26.07
CA LEU A 208 17.85 -9.84 24.90
C LEU A 208 17.21 -11.23 24.72
N ILE A 209 17.06 -12.01 25.79
CA ILE A 209 16.42 -13.33 25.77
C ILE A 209 14.96 -13.21 25.32
N SER A 210 14.22 -12.25 25.84
CA SER A 210 12.84 -11.95 25.43
C SER A 210 12.73 -11.71 23.92
N LYS A 211 13.66 -10.95 23.33
CA LYS A 211 13.69 -10.72 21.87
C LYS A 211 13.92 -11.99 21.06
N ILE A 212 14.77 -12.89 21.54
CA ILE A 212 15.03 -14.16 20.87
C ILE A 212 13.77 -15.04 20.90
N ALA A 213 13.12 -15.14 22.07
CA ALA A 213 11.88 -15.90 22.23
C ALA A 213 10.73 -15.35 21.37
N ASP A 214 10.56 -14.03 21.34
CA ASP A 214 9.55 -13.36 20.50
C ASP A 214 9.75 -13.63 19.00
N GLN A 215 11.00 -13.73 18.56
CA GLN A 215 11.31 -14.06 17.17
C GLN A 215 10.99 -15.52 16.84
N GLU A 216 11.28 -16.45 17.75
CA GLU A 216 10.89 -17.86 17.57
C GLU A 216 9.37 -18.01 17.51
N LEU A 217 8.64 -17.34 18.41
CA LEU A 217 7.18 -17.33 18.40
C LEU A 217 6.63 -16.74 17.10
N SER A 218 7.17 -15.60 16.65
CA SER A 218 6.77 -14.96 15.40
C SER A 218 6.99 -15.88 14.19
N SER A 219 8.14 -16.59 14.17
CA SER A 219 8.46 -17.56 13.12
C SER A 219 7.50 -18.76 13.14
N ALA A 220 7.12 -19.23 14.32
CA ALA A 220 6.15 -20.32 14.49
C ALA A 220 4.76 -19.89 13.97
N SER A 221 4.31 -18.69 14.33
CA SER A 221 3.03 -18.15 13.88
C SER A 221 2.99 -17.92 12.37
N ALA A 222 4.09 -17.43 11.76
CA ALA A 222 4.19 -17.28 10.31
C ALA A 222 4.09 -18.63 9.56
N LYS A 223 4.77 -19.66 10.06
CA LYS A 223 4.68 -21.02 9.50
C LYS A 223 3.27 -21.60 9.61
N LEU A 224 2.59 -21.36 10.73
CA LEU A 224 1.21 -21.76 10.91
C LEU A 224 0.29 -21.12 9.87
N THR A 225 0.45 -19.82 9.61
CA THR A 225 -0.33 -19.12 8.58
C THR A 225 -0.11 -19.69 7.18
N GLN A 226 1.12 -20.13 6.85
CA GLN A 226 1.44 -20.69 5.53
C GLN A 226 0.96 -22.14 5.36
N GLY A 227 1.02 -22.97 6.41
CA GLY A 227 0.82 -24.41 6.33
C GLY A 227 -0.39 -24.97 7.08
N ALA A 228 -1.08 -24.16 7.89
CA ALA A 228 -2.18 -24.58 8.77
C ALA A 228 -1.83 -25.74 9.74
N ASP A 229 -0.54 -26.00 9.99
CA ASP A 229 -0.06 -27.13 10.79
C ASP A 229 -0.04 -26.81 12.30
N TRP A 230 -1.19 -27.02 12.95
CA TRP A 230 -1.37 -26.81 14.38
C TRP A 230 -0.52 -27.74 15.25
N LYS A 231 -0.19 -28.95 14.79
CA LYS A 231 0.65 -29.89 15.54
C LYS A 231 2.09 -29.40 15.60
N SER A 232 2.63 -28.95 14.46
CA SER A 232 3.96 -28.33 14.38
C SER A 232 4.03 -27.02 15.17
N TYR A 233 2.98 -26.20 15.11
CA TYR A 233 2.89 -24.98 15.92
C TYR A 233 2.91 -25.29 17.42
N TYR A 234 2.05 -26.20 17.90
CA TYR A 234 2.01 -26.59 19.30
C TYR A 234 3.34 -27.18 19.79
N ALA A 235 3.96 -28.08 19.03
CA ALA A 235 5.26 -28.64 19.36
C ALA A 235 6.36 -27.55 19.46
N THR A 236 6.29 -26.54 18.59
CA THR A 236 7.20 -25.39 18.65
C THR A 236 6.97 -24.55 19.91
N LEU A 237 5.71 -24.29 20.27
CA LEU A 237 5.37 -23.59 21.52
C LEU A 237 5.88 -24.34 22.76
N GLN A 238 5.75 -25.68 22.81
CA GLN A 238 6.30 -26.49 23.90
C GLN A 238 7.82 -26.41 23.98
N LYS A 239 8.50 -26.30 22.83
CA LYS A 239 9.95 -26.11 22.80
C LYS A 239 10.33 -24.72 23.32
N ILE A 240 9.61 -23.68 22.91
CA ILE A 240 9.82 -22.30 23.40
C ILE A 240 9.64 -22.26 24.93
N ASP A 241 8.56 -22.86 25.45
CA ASP A 241 8.27 -23.00 26.88
C ASP A 241 9.44 -23.65 27.66
N GLN A 242 9.95 -24.76 27.15
CA GLN A 242 11.08 -25.47 27.77
C GLN A 242 12.40 -24.70 27.70
N THR A 243 12.58 -23.86 26.67
CA THR A 243 13.84 -23.16 26.39
C THR A 243 13.92 -21.83 27.16
N TYR A 244 12.81 -21.08 27.23
CA TYR A 244 12.78 -19.69 27.70
C TYR A 244 11.99 -19.53 29.01
N GLN A 245 12.31 -20.36 30.02
CA GLN A 245 11.67 -20.32 31.35
C GLN A 245 12.03 -19.08 32.18
N ARG A 246 13.10 -18.36 31.78
CA ARG A 246 13.57 -17.13 32.43
C ARG A 246 13.99 -16.12 31.36
N GLY A 247 13.77 -14.84 31.65
CA GLY A 247 14.20 -13.73 30.81
C GLY A 247 13.21 -13.38 29.71
N TRP A 248 12.25 -14.24 29.41
CA TRP A 248 11.16 -13.90 28.50
C TRP A 248 9.95 -13.36 29.26
N ASP A 249 9.71 -12.07 29.08
CA ASP A 249 8.59 -11.31 29.65
C ASP A 249 7.21 -11.86 29.26
N LYS A 250 7.07 -12.49 28.07
CA LYS A 250 5.81 -13.10 27.62
C LYS A 250 5.65 -14.58 27.99
N HIS A 251 6.57 -15.15 28.76
CA HIS A 251 6.45 -16.54 29.22
C HIS A 251 5.13 -16.82 29.98
N PRO A 252 4.65 -15.95 30.90
CA PRO A 252 3.34 -16.13 31.54
C PRO A 252 2.18 -16.19 30.52
N GLY A 253 2.23 -15.36 29.46
CA GLY A 253 1.25 -15.39 28.37
C GLY A 253 1.31 -16.68 27.55
N LEU A 254 2.48 -17.31 27.40
CA LEU A 254 2.60 -18.60 26.74
C LEU A 254 1.83 -19.70 27.49
N GLN A 255 1.77 -19.64 28.82
CA GLN A 255 0.99 -20.60 29.62
C GLN A 255 -0.52 -20.52 29.31
N LEU A 256 -1.02 -19.35 28.91
CA LEU A 256 -2.41 -19.18 28.46
C LEU A 256 -2.60 -19.66 27.01
N LEU A 257 -1.58 -19.55 26.17
CA LEU A 257 -1.64 -19.97 24.76
C LEU A 257 -1.52 -21.49 24.56
N LEU A 258 -0.66 -22.15 25.33
CA LEU A 258 -0.35 -23.58 25.18
C LEU A 258 -1.60 -24.50 25.24
N PRO A 259 -2.51 -24.37 26.22
CA PRO A 259 -3.73 -25.17 26.26
C PRO A 259 -4.61 -24.96 25.02
N LYS A 260 -4.75 -23.72 24.56
CA LYS A 260 -5.58 -23.38 23.38
C LYS A 260 -4.98 -23.93 22.09
N ALA A 261 -3.66 -23.87 21.94
CA ALA A 261 -2.95 -24.46 20.81
C ALA A 261 -3.03 -25.99 20.82
N LYS A 262 -3.00 -26.62 22.02
CA LYS A 262 -3.18 -28.06 22.17
C LYS A 262 -4.55 -28.53 21.65
N LEU A 263 -5.63 -27.84 21.99
CA LEU A 263 -6.98 -28.18 21.49
C LEU A 263 -7.04 -28.22 19.97
N ARG A 264 -6.40 -27.23 19.30
CA ARG A 264 -6.28 -27.22 17.83
C ARG A 264 -5.40 -28.36 17.30
N ALA A 265 -4.29 -28.67 17.96
CA ALA A 265 -3.39 -29.73 17.56
C ALA A 265 -4.03 -31.14 17.69
N ASP A 266 -4.89 -31.33 18.69
CA ASP A 266 -5.59 -32.58 18.96
C ASP A 266 -6.85 -32.75 18.07
N GLY A 267 -7.36 -31.66 17.48
CA GLY A 267 -8.56 -31.67 16.65
C GLY A 267 -9.87 -31.72 17.45
N ASP A 268 -9.80 -31.51 18.77
CA ASP A 268 -10.96 -31.49 19.68
C ASP A 268 -11.67 -30.13 19.63
N LEU A 269 -12.51 -29.94 18.60
CA LEU A 269 -13.09 -28.65 18.27
C LEU A 269 -14.59 -28.74 18.09
N SER A 270 -15.34 -27.95 18.86
CA SER A 270 -16.77 -27.76 18.59
C SER A 270 -16.93 -26.86 17.36
N ALA A 271 -17.42 -27.42 16.26
CA ALA A 271 -17.61 -26.68 15.01
C ALA A 271 -18.61 -25.52 15.17
N VAL A 272 -19.64 -25.71 16.02
CA VAL A 272 -20.69 -24.74 16.30
C VAL A 272 -20.80 -24.57 17.82
N PRO A 273 -20.61 -23.37 18.38
CA PRO A 273 -20.85 -23.11 19.80
C PRO A 273 -22.32 -23.34 20.17
N LYS A 274 -22.59 -23.74 21.41
CA LYS A 274 -23.97 -23.89 21.91
C LYS A 274 -24.37 -22.68 22.72
N LEU A 275 -25.57 -22.16 22.46
CA LEU A 275 -26.18 -21.09 23.24
C LEU A 275 -27.57 -21.51 23.71
N ALA A 276 -27.78 -21.53 25.02
CA ALA A 276 -28.99 -22.11 25.61
C ALA A 276 -30.26 -21.39 25.13
N GLY A 277 -31.20 -22.15 24.59
CA GLY A 277 -32.49 -21.63 24.11
C GLY A 277 -32.43 -20.86 22.79
N ILE A 278 -31.31 -20.92 22.05
CA ILE A 278 -31.14 -20.31 20.73
C ILE A 278 -30.91 -21.38 19.68
N THR A 279 -31.61 -21.27 18.56
CA THR A 279 -31.37 -22.05 17.34
C THR A 279 -30.83 -21.10 16.28
N PHE A 280 -29.69 -21.43 15.68
CA PHE A 280 -29.09 -20.65 14.61
C PHE A 280 -29.71 -21.03 13.25
N SER A 281 -29.74 -20.09 12.32
CA SER A 281 -30.09 -20.36 10.92
C SER A 281 -29.01 -21.21 10.23
N ASP A 282 -29.37 -21.89 9.14
CA ASP A 282 -28.44 -22.75 8.38
C ASP A 282 -27.26 -21.93 7.81
N GLU A 283 -27.52 -20.68 7.40
CA GLU A 283 -26.49 -19.74 6.95
C GLU A 283 -25.54 -19.37 8.09
N ALA A 284 -26.06 -19.05 9.28
CA ALA A 284 -25.23 -18.75 10.44
C ALA A 284 -24.39 -19.96 10.87
N ILE A 285 -24.96 -21.18 10.82
CA ILE A 285 -24.23 -22.42 11.08
C ILE A 285 -23.08 -22.60 10.09
N THR A 286 -23.35 -22.37 8.80
CA THR A 286 -22.33 -22.49 7.73
C THR A 286 -21.16 -21.55 7.98
N GLU A 287 -21.43 -20.29 8.32
CA GLU A 287 -20.37 -19.31 8.59
C GLU A 287 -19.63 -19.58 9.91
N LEU A 288 -20.34 -20.00 10.97
CA LEU A 288 -19.72 -20.43 12.23
C LEU A 288 -18.75 -21.60 12.01
N GLN A 289 -19.10 -22.55 11.15
CA GLN A 289 -18.20 -23.66 10.77
C GLN A 289 -17.00 -23.15 9.96
N ALA A 290 -17.23 -22.24 9.01
CA ALA A 290 -16.19 -21.68 8.17
C ALA A 290 -15.11 -20.90 8.95
N THR A 291 -15.43 -20.36 10.15
CA THR A 291 -14.45 -19.69 11.03
C THR A 291 -13.25 -20.56 11.42
N LEU A 292 -13.38 -21.90 11.38
CA LEU A 292 -12.31 -22.83 11.78
C LEU A 292 -11.34 -23.19 10.65
N SER A 293 -11.79 -23.03 9.40
CA SER A 293 -11.15 -23.58 8.20
C SER A 293 -10.67 -22.49 7.24
N THR A 294 -11.31 -21.33 7.26
CA THR A 294 -10.97 -20.20 6.39
C THR A 294 -10.03 -19.24 7.10
N PRO A 295 -8.87 -18.88 6.49
CA PRO A 295 -8.01 -17.84 7.03
C PRO A 295 -8.79 -16.54 7.23
N VAL A 296 -8.86 -16.08 8.47
CA VAL A 296 -9.56 -14.85 8.83
C VAL A 296 -8.59 -13.69 8.63
N LEU A 297 -8.91 -12.78 7.72
CA LEU A 297 -8.21 -11.50 7.69
C LEU A 297 -8.56 -10.74 8.96
N PRO A 298 -7.60 -10.25 9.75
CA PRO A 298 -7.93 -9.36 10.85
C PRO A 298 -8.76 -8.22 10.27
N ALA A 299 -9.96 -8.00 10.83
CA ALA A 299 -10.73 -6.82 10.49
C ALA A 299 -9.79 -5.63 10.65
N THR A 300 -9.63 -4.84 9.59
CA THR A 300 -8.85 -3.62 9.64
C THR A 300 -9.24 -2.84 10.89
N SER A 301 -8.29 -2.14 11.52
CA SER A 301 -8.49 -1.26 12.69
C SER A 301 -9.56 -0.17 12.50
N TYR A 302 -10.20 -0.16 11.33
CA TYR A 302 -11.47 0.46 11.06
C TYR A 302 -12.40 -0.67 10.58
N LEU A 303 -13.24 -1.22 11.46
CA LEU A 303 -14.58 -1.53 10.98
C LEU A 303 -15.08 -0.18 10.44
N GLU A 304 -15.05 0.01 9.13
CA GLU A 304 -15.51 1.25 8.47
C GLU A 304 -16.96 1.58 8.88
N ASN A 305 -17.64 0.64 9.53
CA ASN A 305 -18.90 0.86 10.18
C ASN A 305 -19.05 0.06 11.51
N PRO A 306 -18.87 0.67 12.69
CA PRO A 306 -19.12 0.02 13.98
C PRO A 306 -20.60 -0.33 14.20
N LEU A 307 -21.53 0.20 13.39
CA LEU A 307 -22.97 0.00 13.48
C LEU A 307 -23.49 -0.82 12.30
N TRP A 308 -22.89 -1.99 12.10
CA TRP A 308 -23.24 -2.92 11.01
C TRP A 308 -24.67 -3.47 11.10
N LEU A 309 -25.27 -3.52 12.29
CA LEU A 309 -26.69 -3.89 12.47
C LEU A 309 -27.67 -2.89 11.86
N LEU A 310 -27.26 -1.63 11.74
CA LEU A 310 -28.05 -0.61 11.06
C LEU A 310 -27.86 -0.70 9.55
N ASN A 311 -26.63 -0.97 9.09
CA ASN A 311 -26.25 -0.85 7.70
C ASN A 311 -25.96 -2.21 7.04
N LYS A 312 -26.96 -2.77 6.38
CA LYS A 312 -26.77 -3.86 5.41
C LYS A 312 -26.11 -3.34 4.13
N LYS A 313 -24.90 -2.78 4.22
CA LYS A 313 -24.08 -2.74 3.00
C LYS A 313 -23.65 -4.19 2.75
N PRO A 314 -23.84 -4.74 1.55
CA PRO A 314 -23.11 -5.95 1.20
C PRO A 314 -21.64 -5.62 1.45
N ALA A 315 -20.94 -6.47 2.20
CA ALA A 315 -19.49 -6.37 2.32
C ALA A 315 -18.96 -6.07 0.91
N GLN A 316 -18.05 -5.10 0.76
CA GLN A 316 -17.40 -4.90 -0.54
C GLN A 316 -17.02 -6.29 -1.07
N SER A 317 -17.51 -6.62 -2.27
CA SER A 317 -17.78 -7.98 -2.80
C SER A 317 -16.61 -8.96 -2.79
N ASN A 318 -15.45 -8.57 -2.26
CA ASN A 318 -14.21 -9.32 -2.31
C ASN A 318 -13.78 -9.88 -0.94
N SER A 319 -14.46 -9.57 0.17
CA SER A 319 -14.12 -10.12 1.50
C SER A 319 -14.80 -11.49 1.74
N LYS A 320 -14.06 -12.58 1.51
CA LYS A 320 -14.48 -13.97 1.84
C LYS A 320 -14.35 -14.35 3.33
N SER A 321 -14.20 -13.39 4.25
CA SER A 321 -14.04 -13.67 5.68
C SER A 321 -15.36 -14.10 6.33
N PRO A 322 -15.42 -15.24 7.06
CA PRO A 322 -16.66 -15.73 7.66
C PRO A 322 -17.23 -14.81 8.74
N PHE A 323 -16.37 -14.09 9.49
CA PHE A 323 -16.82 -13.07 10.44
C PHE A 323 -17.54 -11.91 9.75
N ASN A 324 -17.07 -11.50 8.57
CA ASN A 324 -17.75 -10.46 7.79
C ASN A 324 -19.06 -10.98 7.20
N GLN A 325 -19.12 -12.25 6.77
CA GLN A 325 -20.36 -12.87 6.32
C GLN A 325 -21.42 -12.92 7.44
N LEU A 326 -21.04 -13.25 8.67
CA LEU A 326 -21.94 -13.17 9.83
C LEU A 326 -22.56 -11.78 9.97
N THR A 327 -21.82 -10.68 9.78
CA THR A 327 -22.42 -9.33 9.87
C THR A 327 -23.53 -9.07 8.84
N THR A 328 -23.49 -9.73 7.68
CA THR A 328 -24.52 -9.57 6.64
C THR A 328 -25.85 -10.22 7.02
N LEU A 329 -25.84 -11.18 7.95
CA LEU A 329 -27.02 -11.87 8.47
C LEU A 329 -27.81 -11.03 9.49
N GLY A 330 -27.31 -9.84 9.88
CA GLY A 330 -28.00 -8.96 10.83
C GLY A 330 -28.12 -9.59 12.23
N MET A 331 -29.34 -9.65 12.79
CA MET A 331 -29.57 -10.18 14.14
C MET A 331 -29.20 -11.67 14.30
N ASP A 332 -29.37 -12.47 13.24
CA ASP A 332 -28.94 -13.88 13.25
C ASP A 332 -27.41 -13.99 13.33
N GLY A 333 -26.71 -13.10 12.62
CA GLY A 333 -25.26 -12.94 12.72
C GLY A 333 -24.81 -12.44 14.09
N PHE A 334 -25.56 -11.51 14.70
CA PHE A 334 -25.26 -10.95 16.01
C PHE A 334 -25.32 -12.00 17.10
N ILE A 335 -26.38 -12.81 17.14
CA ILE A 335 -26.49 -13.89 18.13
C ILE A 335 -25.46 -15.00 17.89
N ALA A 336 -25.10 -15.27 16.63
CA ALA A 336 -24.00 -16.17 16.29
C ALA A 336 -22.65 -15.64 16.81
N LEU A 337 -22.35 -14.35 16.65
CA LEU A 337 -21.14 -13.72 17.19
C LEU A 337 -21.13 -13.71 18.73
N ILE A 338 -22.26 -13.47 19.39
CA ILE A 338 -22.39 -13.61 20.85
C ILE A 338 -22.03 -15.03 21.30
N SER A 339 -22.43 -16.04 20.52
CA SER A 339 -22.14 -17.45 20.85
C SER A 339 -20.64 -17.78 20.82
N LEU A 340 -19.84 -16.94 20.16
CA LEU A 340 -18.39 -17.09 20.06
C LEU A 340 -17.62 -16.37 21.18
N LEU A 341 -18.22 -15.49 21.98
CA LEU A 341 -17.48 -14.62 22.91
C LEU A 341 -16.60 -15.39 23.91
N ASP A 342 -17.06 -16.55 24.39
CA ASP A 342 -16.33 -17.47 25.27
C ASP A 342 -15.62 -18.61 24.52
N ASP A 343 -15.51 -18.50 23.19
CA ASP A 343 -14.89 -19.50 22.35
C ASP A 343 -13.38 -19.30 22.24
N ASP A 344 -12.67 -20.13 22.99
CA ASP A 344 -11.21 -20.14 23.10
C ASP A 344 -10.48 -20.79 21.92
N THR A 345 -11.20 -21.17 20.86
CA THR A 345 -10.61 -21.85 19.72
C THR A 345 -9.79 -20.88 18.87
N LEU A 346 -8.50 -21.14 18.73
CA LEU A 346 -7.62 -20.35 17.86
C LEU A 346 -7.97 -20.55 16.38
N VAL A 347 -7.97 -19.46 15.61
CA VAL A 347 -8.22 -19.49 14.16
C VAL A 347 -6.97 -19.14 13.36
N ILE A 348 -6.92 -19.59 12.10
CA ILE A 348 -5.85 -19.21 11.18
C ILE A 348 -6.08 -17.76 10.76
N GLN A 349 -5.08 -16.91 10.89
CA GLN A 349 -5.13 -15.55 10.36
C GLN A 349 -4.56 -15.48 8.95
N GLY A 350 -5.27 -14.84 8.04
CA GLY A 350 -4.84 -14.67 6.65
C GLY A 350 -3.83 -13.53 6.47
N THR A 351 -3.08 -13.58 5.36
CA THR A 351 -2.03 -12.63 5.00
C THR A 351 -2.58 -11.45 4.19
N ALA A 352 -3.50 -10.64 4.72
CA ALA A 352 -3.65 -9.29 4.18
C ALA A 352 -2.48 -8.46 4.69
N ASN A 353 -1.88 -7.65 3.81
CA ASN A 353 -0.75 -6.75 4.07
C ASN A 353 -0.65 -6.38 5.56
N GLN A 354 0.22 -7.07 6.30
CA GLN A 354 0.43 -6.90 7.75
C GLN A 354 1.14 -5.57 8.07
N ARG A 355 0.84 -4.50 7.32
CA ARG A 355 1.16 -3.12 7.70
C ARG A 355 0.38 -2.68 8.96
N ASP A 356 -0.68 -3.40 9.33
CA ASP A 356 -1.48 -3.08 10.52
C ASP A 356 -1.06 -3.85 11.78
N TYR A 357 -0.06 -4.75 11.70
CA TYR A 357 0.60 -5.31 12.89
C TYR A 357 1.39 -4.25 13.69
N TYR A 358 1.46 -3.01 13.20
CA TYR A 358 2.12 -1.88 13.84
C TYR A 358 1.37 -1.27 15.03
N TYR A 359 0.20 -1.78 15.41
CA TYR A 359 -0.46 -1.39 16.66
C TYR A 359 -0.09 -2.25 17.89
N SER A 360 0.96 -3.07 17.78
CA SER A 360 1.84 -3.29 18.93
C SER A 360 2.79 -2.07 19.04
N SER A 361 2.23 -0.89 19.31
CA SER A 361 3.01 0.24 19.77
C SER A 361 3.67 -0.16 21.07
N ASN A 362 4.94 -0.58 21.01
CA ASN A 362 5.93 -0.49 22.08
C ASN A 362 5.41 -0.65 23.53
N ASN A 363 4.61 -1.68 23.84
CA ASN A 363 4.36 -2.07 25.23
C ASN A 363 5.60 -2.84 25.72
N TYR A 364 6.70 -2.10 25.89
CA TYR A 364 7.92 -2.60 26.52
C TYR A 364 7.91 -2.10 27.95
N PHE A 365 7.69 -3.07 28.85
CA PHE A 365 7.23 -2.92 30.23
C PHE A 365 5.75 -2.53 30.30
N ASN A 366 4.92 -3.57 30.44
CA ASN A 366 3.61 -3.42 31.05
C ASN A 366 3.74 -2.50 32.26
N SER A 367 2.79 -1.56 32.42
CA SER A 367 2.56 -0.92 33.71
C SER A 367 2.68 -1.99 34.79
N TYR A 368 3.50 -1.73 35.81
CA TYR A 368 3.74 -2.64 36.92
C TYR A 368 2.41 -2.89 37.65
N SER A 369 1.60 -3.82 37.13
CA SER A 369 0.63 -4.53 37.92
C SER A 369 1.43 -5.54 38.73
N ASP A 370 1.25 -5.52 40.04
CA ASP A 370 1.79 -6.54 40.93
C ASP A 370 0.95 -7.83 40.87
N ASP A 371 -0.17 -7.83 40.12
CA ASP A 371 -1.04 -8.99 39.93
C ASP A 371 -0.46 -9.95 38.86
N PRO A 372 -0.05 -11.17 39.25
CA PRO A 372 0.45 -12.17 38.31
C PRO A 372 -0.53 -12.53 37.18
N GLU A 373 -1.84 -12.45 37.43
CA GLU A 373 -2.84 -12.74 36.40
C GLU A 373 -2.86 -11.63 35.34
N GLU A 374 -2.92 -10.37 35.74
CA GLU A 374 -2.89 -9.22 34.81
C GLU A 374 -1.59 -9.20 33.97
N ILE A 375 -0.45 -9.54 34.58
CA ILE A 375 0.82 -9.71 33.88
C ILE A 375 0.69 -10.79 32.79
N ALA A 376 0.10 -11.95 33.12
CA ALA A 376 -0.05 -13.05 32.17
C ALA A 376 -1.00 -12.71 31.02
N TYR A 377 -2.10 -12.02 31.30
CA TYR A 377 -3.04 -11.56 30.28
C TYR A 377 -2.43 -10.51 29.36
N SER A 378 -1.75 -9.51 29.91
CA SER A 378 -1.09 -8.47 29.10
C SER A 378 0.06 -9.06 28.26
N ALA A 379 0.82 -10.00 28.83
CA ALA A 379 1.77 -10.82 28.07
C ALA A 379 1.08 -11.57 26.93
N TYR A 380 -0.04 -12.25 27.19
CA TYR A 380 -0.79 -12.99 26.18
C TYR A 380 -1.34 -12.07 25.06
N ALA A 381 -1.86 -10.89 25.40
CA ALA A 381 -2.41 -9.94 24.44
C ALA A 381 -1.34 -9.37 23.48
N SER A 382 -0.11 -9.16 23.98
CA SER A 382 1.03 -8.59 23.24
C SER A 382 1.87 -9.60 22.46
N MET A 383 1.53 -10.89 22.51
CA MET A 383 2.20 -11.95 21.75
C MET A 383 1.84 -11.92 20.26
N THR A 384 2.81 -12.22 19.39
CA THR A 384 2.57 -12.50 17.97
C THR A 384 1.98 -13.91 17.81
N ARG A 385 0.67 -14.04 18.03
CA ARG A 385 -0.05 -15.32 18.05
C ARG A 385 -1.35 -15.26 17.22
N PRO A 386 -1.89 -16.44 16.82
CA PRO A 386 -3.28 -16.54 16.39
C PRO A 386 -4.24 -16.01 17.46
N LYS A 387 -5.37 -15.46 17.00
CA LYS A 387 -6.47 -15.00 17.85
C LYS A 387 -7.53 -16.10 17.98
N THR A 388 -8.26 -16.12 19.09
CA THR A 388 -9.41 -17.01 19.29
C THR A 388 -10.62 -16.49 18.52
N ARG A 389 -11.64 -17.34 18.35
CA ARG A 389 -12.94 -16.92 17.78
C ARG A 389 -13.60 -15.86 18.67
N GLY A 390 -13.49 -15.99 19.99
CA GLY A 390 -13.99 -15.00 20.95
C GLY A 390 -13.32 -13.65 20.83
N GLU A 391 -11.98 -13.61 20.78
CA GLU A 391 -11.23 -12.35 20.59
C GLU A 391 -11.63 -11.63 19.29
N LEU A 392 -11.93 -12.38 18.23
CA LEU A 392 -12.40 -11.79 16.98
C LEU A 392 -13.85 -11.31 17.08
N ALA A 393 -14.72 -12.05 17.78
CA ALA A 393 -16.12 -11.69 17.97
C ALA A 393 -16.30 -10.42 18.82
N ILE A 394 -15.44 -10.20 19.81
CA ILE A 394 -15.43 -8.98 20.65
C ILE A 394 -15.42 -7.73 19.77
N ASN A 395 -14.58 -7.67 18.74
CA ASN A 395 -14.47 -6.53 17.83
C ASN A 395 -15.79 -6.15 17.13
N PHE A 396 -16.71 -7.10 16.98
CA PHE A 396 -18.02 -6.87 16.37
C PHE A 396 -19.13 -6.56 17.37
N ILE A 397 -18.98 -6.97 18.64
CA ILE A 397 -20.00 -6.88 19.68
C ILE A 397 -19.76 -5.68 20.61
N GLN A 398 -18.52 -5.50 21.06
CA GLN A 398 -18.10 -4.44 22.00
C GLN A 398 -18.53 -3.02 21.59
N PRO A 399 -18.49 -2.63 20.29
CA PRO A 399 -18.91 -1.29 19.87
C PRO A 399 -20.36 -0.91 20.19
N TYR A 400 -21.25 -1.85 20.50
CA TYR A 400 -22.65 -1.58 20.88
C TYR A 400 -22.85 -1.29 22.37
N PHE A 401 -21.83 -1.53 23.20
CA PHE A 401 -21.97 -1.53 24.66
C PHE A 401 -20.97 -0.62 25.38
N GLU A 402 -19.82 -0.37 24.78
CA GLU A 402 -18.79 0.43 25.45
C GLU A 402 -19.00 1.93 25.34
N LYS A 403 -18.70 2.58 26.46
CA LYS A 403 -18.40 3.99 26.51
C LYS A 403 -16.98 4.20 26.00
N ALA A 404 -16.84 4.81 24.83
CA ALA A 404 -15.56 5.19 24.27
C ALA A 404 -15.00 6.38 25.06
N ASP A 405 -14.54 6.15 26.29
CA ASP A 405 -13.50 7.02 26.83
C ASP A 405 -12.28 6.87 25.91
N ASN A 406 -11.80 7.96 25.33
CA ASN A 406 -10.62 7.96 24.46
C ASN A 406 -9.36 7.38 25.17
N ASP A 407 -9.42 7.21 26.49
CA ASP A 407 -8.40 6.58 27.32
C ASP A 407 -8.49 5.05 27.38
N SER A 408 -9.59 4.42 26.93
CA SER A 408 -9.78 2.95 26.99
C SER A 408 -8.94 2.17 25.98
N TYR A 409 -8.42 2.82 24.93
CA TYR A 409 -7.39 2.21 24.08
C TYR A 409 -6.08 1.95 24.86
N ASN A 410 -5.90 2.59 26.02
CA ASN A 410 -4.78 2.40 26.94
C ASN A 410 -5.18 1.71 28.26
N SER A 411 -6.45 1.34 28.49
CA SER A 411 -6.79 0.55 29.68
C SER A 411 -6.38 -0.89 29.46
N SER A 412 -5.40 -1.36 30.23
CA SER A 412 -4.86 -2.73 30.22
C SER A 412 -5.87 -3.82 30.60
N SER A 413 -7.09 -3.45 31.03
CA SER A 413 -8.14 -4.38 31.42
C SER A 413 -8.97 -4.85 30.22
N GLU A 414 -8.86 -6.13 29.89
CA GLU A 414 -9.77 -6.80 28.94
C GLU A 414 -11.23 -6.67 29.43
N PRO A 415 -12.22 -6.46 28.53
CA PRO A 415 -13.63 -6.45 28.94
C PRO A 415 -13.99 -7.77 29.61
N ASP A 416 -14.73 -7.73 30.72
CA ASP A 416 -15.30 -8.92 31.34
C ASP A 416 -16.21 -9.63 30.32
N ILE A 417 -15.70 -10.71 29.72
CA ILE A 417 -16.37 -11.46 28.66
C ILE A 417 -17.70 -12.04 29.12
N ALA A 418 -17.80 -12.45 30.38
CA ALA A 418 -19.04 -12.97 30.93
C ALA A 418 -20.07 -11.84 31.09
N ALA A 419 -19.66 -10.67 31.56
CA ALA A 419 -20.51 -9.49 31.63
C ALA A 419 -20.93 -9.02 30.23
N LEU A 420 -20.00 -8.92 29.27
CA LEU A 420 -20.27 -8.53 27.89
C LEU A 420 -21.23 -9.50 27.22
N LYS A 421 -21.02 -10.81 27.35
CA LYS A 421 -21.91 -11.85 26.82
C LYS A 421 -23.31 -11.75 27.44
N SER A 422 -23.40 -11.56 28.75
CA SER A 422 -24.68 -11.38 29.45
C SER A 422 -25.42 -10.12 28.97
N GLN A 423 -24.72 -8.99 28.88
CA GLN A 423 -25.26 -7.73 28.40
C GLN A 423 -25.73 -7.83 26.94
N ALA A 424 -24.92 -8.44 26.07
CA ALA A 424 -25.25 -8.63 24.66
C ALA A 424 -26.45 -9.56 24.46
N LEU A 425 -26.56 -10.63 25.27
CA LEU A 425 -27.72 -11.53 25.26
C LEU A 425 -29.00 -10.83 25.73
N ALA A 426 -28.92 -10.03 26.80
CA ALA A 426 -30.05 -9.26 27.30
C ALA A 426 -30.52 -8.24 26.25
N TRP A 427 -29.56 -7.54 25.63
CA TRP A 427 -29.84 -6.59 24.56
C TRP A 427 -30.46 -7.27 23.34
N TYR A 428 -29.89 -8.38 22.87
CA TYR A 428 -30.47 -9.16 21.75
C TYR A 428 -31.91 -9.57 22.05
N LYS A 429 -32.21 -10.08 23.25
CA LYS A 429 -33.59 -10.48 23.60
C LYS A 429 -34.57 -9.31 23.57
N ALA A 430 -34.12 -8.12 23.95
CA ALA A 430 -34.94 -6.91 23.95
C ALA A 430 -35.15 -6.34 22.53
N HIS A 431 -34.16 -6.49 21.64
CA HIS A 431 -34.09 -5.78 20.37
C HIS A 431 -34.10 -6.66 19.12
N LYS A 432 -34.19 -7.99 19.23
CA LYS A 432 -34.12 -8.92 18.09
C LYS A 432 -35.21 -8.71 17.03
N GLU A 433 -36.38 -8.20 17.44
CA GLU A 433 -37.51 -7.89 16.54
C GLU A 433 -37.54 -6.41 16.12
N ASP A 434 -36.57 -5.61 16.59
CA ASP A 434 -36.54 -4.18 16.29
C ASP A 434 -36.14 -3.94 14.84
N THR A 435 -36.91 -3.08 14.19
CA THR A 435 -36.57 -2.57 12.86
C THR A 435 -35.31 -1.68 12.92
N PRO A 436 -34.60 -1.49 11.79
CA PRO A 436 -33.44 -0.58 11.76
C PRO A 436 -33.75 0.84 12.27
N ILE A 437 -34.97 1.35 12.06
CA ILE A 437 -35.38 2.66 12.57
C ILE A 437 -35.60 2.65 14.09
N THR A 438 -36.12 1.54 14.65
CA THR A 438 -36.26 1.38 16.11
C THR A 438 -34.89 1.29 16.77
N LEU A 439 -33.95 0.52 16.20
CA LEU A 439 -32.57 0.43 16.69
C LEU A 439 -31.86 1.79 16.60
N ALA A 440 -32.02 2.52 15.50
CA ALA A 440 -31.44 3.84 15.37
C ALA A 440 -31.97 4.82 16.44
N LYS A 441 -33.26 4.78 16.77
CA LYS A 441 -33.81 5.56 17.90
C LYS A 441 -33.15 5.18 19.22
N TYR A 442 -32.98 3.89 19.48
CA TYR A 442 -32.32 3.41 20.68
C TYR A 442 -30.89 3.96 20.79
N PHE A 443 -30.09 3.88 19.73
CA PHE A 443 -28.71 4.37 19.72
C PHE A 443 -28.62 5.90 19.78
N LEU A 444 -29.56 6.63 19.20
CA LEU A 444 -29.61 8.09 19.34
C LEU A 444 -29.98 8.54 20.76
N GLN A 445 -30.69 7.71 21.53
CA GLN A 445 -31.12 8.05 22.89
C GLN A 445 -30.14 7.57 23.97
N ASN A 446 -29.51 6.41 23.75
CA ASN A 446 -28.72 5.72 24.77
C ASN A 446 -27.24 5.56 24.37
N GLY A 447 -26.89 5.83 23.12
CA GLY A 447 -25.52 5.74 22.62
C GLY A 447 -24.73 7.00 22.91
N GLU A 448 -23.41 6.88 22.84
CA GLU A 448 -22.50 8.00 22.99
C GLU A 448 -22.32 8.80 21.70
N GLU A 449 -21.67 9.95 21.77
CA GLU A 449 -21.52 10.88 20.65
C GLU A 449 -21.01 10.22 19.35
N LYS A 450 -20.01 9.35 19.44
CA LYS A 450 -19.48 8.61 18.27
C LYS A 450 -20.50 7.64 17.68
N MET A 451 -21.28 6.98 18.53
CA MET A 451 -22.37 6.10 18.13
C MET A 451 -23.54 6.90 17.54
N MET A 452 -23.88 8.04 18.13
CA MET A 452 -24.94 8.94 17.68
C MET A 452 -24.61 9.55 16.31
N THR A 453 -23.38 10.04 16.12
CA THR A 453 -22.90 10.57 14.83
C THR A 453 -22.89 9.51 13.74
N GLY A 454 -22.44 8.28 14.06
CA GLY A 454 -22.53 7.13 13.16
C GLY A 454 -23.97 6.73 12.82
N THR A 455 -24.87 6.75 13.80
CA THR A 455 -26.30 6.46 13.62
C THR A 455 -26.97 7.52 12.74
N ALA A 456 -26.66 8.81 12.96
CA ALA A 456 -27.16 9.90 12.14
C ALA A 456 -26.72 9.76 10.68
N ALA A 457 -25.46 9.36 10.44
CA ALA A 457 -24.98 9.08 9.09
C ALA A 457 -25.76 7.93 8.42
N HIS A 458 -26.13 6.89 9.19
CA HIS A 458 -26.95 5.80 8.67
C HIS A 458 -28.37 6.22 8.32
N LEU A 459 -29.03 7.00 9.19
CA LEU A 459 -30.42 7.46 8.99
C LEU A 459 -30.60 8.24 7.67
N ILE A 460 -29.54 8.93 7.20
CA ILE A 460 -29.55 9.65 5.91
C ILE A 460 -29.83 8.67 4.74
N PHE A 461 -29.50 7.39 4.86
CA PHE A 461 -29.74 6.37 3.83
C PHE A 461 -31.14 5.77 3.83
N LEU A 462 -31.89 5.85 4.93
CA LEU A 462 -33.24 5.25 5.02
C LEU A 462 -34.33 6.07 4.33
N GLU A 463 -34.10 7.37 4.15
CA GLU A 463 -34.95 8.28 3.36
C GLU A 463 -36.44 8.34 3.77
N SER A 464 -36.79 7.95 5.01
CA SER A 464 -38.13 8.10 5.56
C SER A 464 -38.33 9.45 6.27
N ASP A 465 -39.56 9.95 6.32
CA ASP A 465 -39.88 11.17 7.06
C ASP A 465 -39.51 11.06 8.54
N GLU A 466 -39.70 9.87 9.12
CA GLU A 466 -39.31 9.57 10.50
C GLU A 466 -37.79 9.63 10.70
N ALA A 467 -36.99 9.07 9.78
CA ALA A 467 -35.53 9.17 9.84
C ALA A 467 -35.05 10.62 9.74
N ASN A 468 -35.65 11.41 8.84
CA ASN A 468 -35.33 12.83 8.68
C ASN A 468 -35.62 13.62 9.96
N GLN A 469 -36.79 13.41 10.58
CA GLN A 469 -37.14 14.06 11.85
C GLN A 469 -36.19 13.67 12.98
N LEU A 470 -35.76 12.41 13.04
CA LEU A 470 -34.80 11.94 14.04
C LEU A 470 -33.42 12.59 13.87
N ILE A 471 -32.92 12.70 12.64
CA ILE A 471 -31.65 13.40 12.36
C ILE A 471 -31.74 14.85 12.80
N GLU A 472 -32.77 15.58 12.35
CA GLU A 472 -32.91 17.00 12.68
C GLU A 472 -33.03 17.21 14.18
N LYS A 473 -33.88 16.43 14.85
CA LYS A 473 -34.05 16.50 16.31
C LYS A 473 -32.73 16.24 17.04
N THR A 474 -31.98 15.22 16.64
CA THR A 474 -30.70 14.86 17.27
C THR A 474 -29.69 15.99 17.13
N ILE A 475 -29.46 16.47 15.91
CA ILE A 475 -28.46 17.51 15.65
C ILE A 475 -28.85 18.82 16.34
N LEU A 476 -30.13 19.22 16.28
CA LEU A 476 -30.60 20.48 16.87
C LEU A 476 -30.67 20.45 18.40
N SER A 477 -30.65 19.27 19.03
CA SER A 477 -30.62 19.13 20.49
C SER A 477 -29.24 18.79 21.05
N SER A 478 -28.23 18.64 20.18
CA SER A 478 -26.85 18.35 20.60
C SER A 478 -26.22 19.54 21.33
N ALA A 479 -25.43 19.25 22.37
CA ALA A 479 -24.58 20.24 23.03
C ALA A 479 -23.36 20.64 22.17
N GLN A 480 -22.94 19.75 21.25
CA GLN A 480 -21.87 19.97 20.27
C GLN A 480 -22.41 19.73 18.85
N PRO A 481 -23.18 20.67 18.29
CA PRO A 481 -23.69 20.54 16.92
C PRO A 481 -22.57 20.46 15.88
N SER A 482 -21.40 21.06 16.12
CA SER A 482 -20.25 21.03 15.20
C SER A 482 -19.73 19.63 14.88
N SER A 483 -19.84 18.67 15.80
CA SER A 483 -19.46 17.26 15.58
C SER A 483 -20.25 16.58 14.45
N TYR A 484 -21.42 17.10 14.07
CA TYR A 484 -22.27 16.56 13.01
C TYR A 484 -22.02 17.17 11.63
N ALA A 485 -21.06 18.09 11.46
CA ALA A 485 -20.86 18.80 10.20
C ALA A 485 -20.63 17.87 8.99
N ALA A 486 -19.97 16.73 9.20
CA ALA A 486 -19.76 15.71 8.17
C ALA A 486 -21.06 15.02 7.72
N SER A 487 -22.06 14.90 8.59
CA SER A 487 -23.37 14.32 8.31
C SER A 487 -24.35 15.33 7.73
N VAL A 488 -24.22 16.62 8.08
CA VAL A 488 -25.13 17.69 7.62
C VAL A 488 -25.04 17.90 6.12
N LYS A 489 -23.85 17.88 5.51
CA LYS A 489 -23.73 18.08 4.05
C LYS A 489 -24.47 16.99 3.26
N PRO A 490 -24.24 15.68 3.48
CA PRO A 490 -25.03 14.63 2.84
C PRO A 490 -26.53 14.74 3.10
N TYR A 491 -26.94 15.09 4.32
CA TYR A 491 -28.34 15.28 4.68
C TYR A 491 -29.00 16.40 3.85
N ILE A 492 -28.38 17.58 3.81
CA ILE A 492 -28.88 18.74 3.04
C ILE A 492 -28.91 18.44 1.54
N ILE A 493 -27.90 17.75 1.02
CA ILE A 493 -27.86 17.32 -0.38
C ILE A 493 -29.07 16.44 -0.72
N LYS A 494 -29.49 15.54 0.17
CA LYS A 494 -30.67 14.70 -0.04
C LYS A 494 -31.99 15.45 0.16
N ARG A 495 -32.12 16.25 1.21
CA ARG A 495 -33.37 16.94 1.57
C ARG A 495 -33.68 18.14 0.70
N ARG A 496 -32.67 18.74 0.07
CA ARG A 496 -32.82 19.89 -0.84
C ARG A 496 -33.61 21.01 -0.17
N GLU A 497 -34.68 21.49 -0.79
CA GLU A 497 -35.53 22.58 -0.30
C GLU A 497 -36.11 22.31 1.09
N ALA A 498 -36.49 21.06 1.37
CA ALA A 498 -37.02 20.67 2.68
C ALA A 498 -35.99 20.80 3.80
N GLY A 499 -34.68 20.82 3.48
CA GLY A 499 -33.61 21.02 4.46
C GLY A 499 -33.34 22.49 4.83
N SER A 500 -33.99 23.47 4.16
CA SER A 500 -33.68 24.89 4.37
C SER A 500 -34.00 25.38 5.79
N GLU A 501 -35.12 24.95 6.37
CA GLU A 501 -35.50 25.36 7.72
C GLU A 501 -34.56 24.78 8.77
N PHE A 502 -34.20 23.50 8.63
CA PHE A 502 -33.20 22.85 9.47
C PHE A 502 -31.86 23.57 9.41
N LEU A 503 -31.37 23.92 8.21
CA LEU A 503 -30.07 24.56 8.03
C LEU A 503 -29.99 25.92 8.75
N LYS A 504 -31.07 26.70 8.76
CA LYS A 504 -31.13 27.97 9.51
C LYS A 504 -31.05 27.76 11.02
N LYS A 505 -31.74 26.74 11.54
CA LYS A 505 -31.68 26.39 12.98
C LYS A 505 -30.28 25.88 13.36
N TYR A 506 -29.66 25.10 12.48
CA TYR A 506 -28.30 24.59 12.67
C TYR A 506 -27.23 25.69 12.65
N GLU A 507 -27.35 26.68 11.74
CA GLU A 507 -26.49 27.86 11.70
C GLU A 507 -26.48 28.63 13.03
N ALA A 508 -27.67 28.92 13.58
CA ALA A 508 -27.78 29.62 14.85
C ALA A 508 -27.10 28.86 16.01
N LEU A 509 -27.18 27.53 16.00
CA LEU A 509 -26.54 26.68 17.00
C LEU A 509 -25.01 26.64 16.83
N LEU A 510 -24.50 26.55 15.60
CA LEU A 510 -23.07 26.61 15.34
C LEU A 510 -22.45 27.95 15.72
N ILE A 511 -23.13 29.07 15.43
CA ILE A 511 -22.67 30.40 15.85
C ILE A 511 -22.63 30.49 17.37
N LYS A 512 -23.61 29.89 18.06
CA LYS A 512 -23.64 29.86 19.53
C LYS A 512 -22.49 29.02 20.12
N GLU A 513 -22.12 27.92 19.47
CA GLU A 513 -21.05 27.03 19.92
C GLU A 513 -19.65 27.59 19.62
N LEU A 514 -19.39 27.97 18.35
CA LEU A 514 -18.06 28.26 17.84
C LEU A 514 -17.80 29.76 17.61
N GLY A 515 -18.84 30.59 17.64
CA GLY A 515 -18.79 31.95 17.08
C GLY A 515 -18.88 31.96 15.55
N ASP A 516 -18.83 33.15 14.96
CA ASP A 516 -18.97 33.32 13.50
C ASP A 516 -17.62 33.29 12.75
N GLY A 517 -16.53 33.64 13.45
CA GLY A 517 -15.18 33.70 12.87
C GLY A 517 -14.55 32.32 12.60
N PRO A 518 -13.44 32.26 11.84
CA PRO A 518 -12.70 31.03 11.60
C PRO A 518 -11.77 30.64 12.77
N ASP A 519 -11.60 31.53 13.74
CA ASP A 519 -10.63 31.46 14.84
C ASP A 519 -11.28 30.92 16.12
N PHE A 520 -11.47 29.60 16.14
CA PHE A 520 -11.92 28.83 17.31
C PHE A 520 -11.01 27.61 17.51
N GLU A 521 -11.02 27.04 18.72
CA GLU A 521 -10.26 25.83 19.03
C GLU A 521 -10.75 24.63 18.19
N LYS A 522 -9.81 23.90 17.58
CA LYS A 522 -10.09 22.83 16.60
C LYS A 522 -9.93 21.47 17.26
N ASN A 523 -10.87 21.14 18.13
CA ASN A 523 -10.83 19.92 18.93
C ASN A 523 -11.32 18.70 18.14
N THR A 524 -12.04 18.92 17.03
CA THR A 524 -12.50 17.84 16.13
C THR A 524 -12.12 18.09 14.66
N SER A 525 -12.06 17.03 13.86
CA SER A 525 -11.86 17.12 12.41
C SER A 525 -12.99 17.87 11.69
N ALA A 526 -14.20 17.81 12.24
CA ALA A 526 -15.37 18.53 11.75
C ALA A 526 -15.23 20.05 11.96
N GLN A 527 -14.77 20.48 13.13
CA GLN A 527 -14.44 21.88 13.43
C GLN A 527 -13.31 22.41 12.53
N TYR A 528 -12.30 21.58 12.27
CA TYR A 528 -11.22 21.92 11.33
C TYR A 528 -11.79 22.23 9.92
N GLN A 529 -12.75 21.44 9.45
CA GLN A 529 -13.39 21.66 8.15
C GLN A 529 -14.16 22.99 8.10
N ILE A 530 -14.91 23.33 9.14
CA ILE A 530 -15.65 24.60 9.24
C ILE A 530 -14.68 25.80 9.22
N SER A 531 -13.58 25.73 9.98
CA SER A 531 -12.54 26.76 9.99
C SER A 531 -11.89 26.91 8.60
N ARG A 532 -11.57 25.80 7.93
CA ARG A 532 -11.01 25.80 6.56
C ARG A 532 -11.96 26.41 5.53
N ASP A 533 -13.27 26.25 5.71
CA ASP A 533 -14.28 26.88 4.86
C ASP A 533 -14.44 28.39 5.14
N GLY A 534 -13.73 28.90 6.14
CA GLY A 534 -13.61 30.31 6.50
C GLY A 534 -14.64 30.75 7.55
N GLY A 535 -15.05 29.85 8.44
CA GLY A 535 -15.99 30.10 9.55
C GLY A 535 -17.40 29.60 9.27
N VAL A 536 -18.26 29.71 10.28
CA VAL A 536 -19.63 29.16 10.27
C VAL A 536 -20.47 29.76 9.14
N THR A 537 -20.48 31.08 8.97
CA THR A 537 -21.25 31.74 7.90
C THR A 537 -20.88 31.24 6.51
N LYS A 538 -19.58 31.10 6.20
CA LYS A 538 -19.14 30.62 4.87
C LYS A 538 -19.46 29.14 4.66
N PHE A 539 -19.31 28.32 5.71
CA PHE A 539 -19.69 26.92 5.67
C PHE A 539 -21.20 26.76 5.39
N ILE A 540 -22.06 27.45 6.14
CA ILE A 540 -23.51 27.41 5.94
C ILE A 540 -23.90 27.99 4.58
N ALA A 541 -23.27 29.08 4.12
CA ALA A 541 -23.54 29.66 2.81
C ALA A 541 -23.27 28.67 1.66
N LYS A 542 -22.28 27.79 1.79
CA LYS A 542 -22.05 26.70 0.83
C LYS A 542 -23.19 25.67 0.88
N LEU A 543 -23.64 25.28 2.06
CA LEU A 543 -24.73 24.32 2.23
C LEU A 543 -26.09 24.86 1.75
N ASN A 544 -26.35 26.14 1.95
CA ASN A 544 -27.60 26.80 1.56
C ASN A 544 -27.76 26.91 0.02
N LYS A 545 -26.75 26.54 -0.77
CA LYS A 545 -26.89 26.44 -2.22
C LYS A 545 -27.63 25.17 -2.63
N TYR A 546 -27.45 24.09 -1.88
CA TYR A 546 -28.12 22.80 -2.15
C TYR A 546 -29.61 22.83 -1.76
N THR A 547 -30.03 23.78 -0.93
CA THR A 547 -31.43 23.96 -0.54
C THR A 547 -32.25 24.80 -1.52
N LYS A 548 -31.61 25.43 -2.52
CA LYS A 548 -32.32 26.27 -3.51
C LYS A 548 -32.92 25.40 -4.62
N PRO A 549 -34.16 25.70 -5.08
CA PRO A 549 -34.72 25.12 -6.30
C PRO A 549 -33.86 25.54 -7.48
N VAL A 550 -33.03 24.62 -7.99
CA VAL A 550 -32.33 24.83 -9.26
C VAL A 550 -32.62 23.64 -10.15
N SER A 551 -33.25 23.90 -11.28
CA SER A 551 -33.57 22.89 -12.28
C SER A 551 -32.29 22.27 -12.87
N PRO A 552 -32.21 20.93 -13.03
CA PRO A 552 -31.12 20.27 -13.74
C PRO A 552 -30.87 20.85 -15.13
N LYS A 553 -31.94 21.27 -15.84
CA LYS A 553 -31.83 21.92 -17.16
C LYS A 553 -31.03 23.24 -17.07
N VAL A 554 -31.27 24.04 -16.02
CA VAL A 554 -30.55 25.31 -15.79
C VAL A 554 -29.11 25.07 -15.38
N LEU A 555 -28.85 24.08 -14.53
CA LEU A 555 -27.50 23.68 -14.14
C LEU A 555 -26.66 23.26 -15.35
N LEU A 556 -27.22 22.43 -16.24
CA LEU A 556 -26.56 22.00 -17.47
C LEU A 556 -26.30 23.16 -18.45
N THR A 557 -27.24 24.11 -18.57
CA THR A 557 -27.02 25.33 -19.36
C THR A 557 -25.92 26.22 -18.77
N ASN A 558 -25.81 26.29 -17.44
CA ASN A 558 -24.74 27.05 -16.80
C ASN A 558 -23.39 26.33 -16.95
N LEU A 559 -23.40 24.99 -16.95
CA LEU A 559 -22.20 24.17 -17.10
C LEU A 559 -21.47 24.44 -18.43
N SER A 560 -22.20 24.77 -19.51
CA SER A 560 -21.60 25.13 -20.81
C SER A 560 -20.96 26.52 -20.86
N ARG A 561 -21.02 27.33 -19.79
CA ARG A 561 -20.36 28.65 -19.72
C ARG A 561 -18.90 28.51 -19.29
N LYS A 562 -18.03 29.42 -19.74
CA LYS A 562 -16.59 29.37 -19.45
C LYS A 562 -16.25 29.62 -17.98
N ASP A 563 -17.00 30.47 -17.30
CA ASP A 563 -16.81 30.90 -15.91
C ASP A 563 -17.63 30.08 -14.89
N ALA A 564 -18.18 28.94 -15.31
CA ALA A 564 -19.03 28.14 -14.46
C ALA A 564 -18.23 27.44 -13.35
N LYS A 565 -18.80 27.41 -12.13
CA LYS A 565 -18.29 26.63 -10.99
C LYS A 565 -18.52 25.13 -11.20
N THR A 566 -17.74 24.55 -12.11
CA THR A 566 -17.93 23.21 -12.67
C THR A 566 -18.12 22.13 -11.61
N THR A 567 -17.22 22.02 -10.63
CA THR A 567 -17.30 21.00 -9.56
C THR A 567 -18.59 21.11 -8.74
N GLU A 568 -18.99 22.33 -8.39
CA GLU A 568 -20.21 22.59 -7.62
C GLU A 568 -21.48 22.22 -8.41
N ILE A 569 -21.54 22.61 -9.69
CA ILE A 569 -22.66 22.28 -10.58
C ILE A 569 -22.76 20.77 -10.79
N LEU A 570 -21.63 20.08 -10.98
CA LEU A 570 -21.60 18.64 -11.17
C LEU A 570 -22.01 17.87 -9.92
N GLU A 571 -21.58 18.28 -8.73
CA GLU A 571 -22.04 17.68 -7.46
C GLU A 571 -23.55 17.85 -7.26
N LEU A 572 -24.08 19.04 -7.59
CA LEU A 572 -25.53 19.30 -7.57
C LEU A 572 -26.28 18.41 -8.55
N LEU A 573 -25.81 18.30 -9.79
CA LEU A 573 -26.41 17.42 -10.80
C LEU A 573 -26.38 15.96 -10.37
N ALA A 574 -25.22 15.49 -9.86
CA ALA A 574 -25.07 14.14 -9.36
C ALA A 574 -26.09 13.84 -8.25
N SER A 575 -26.26 14.77 -7.30
CA SER A 575 -27.23 14.59 -6.22
C SER A 575 -28.69 14.56 -6.68
N GLN A 576 -29.05 15.37 -7.68
CA GLN A 576 -30.44 15.51 -8.15
C GLN A 576 -30.88 14.36 -9.05
N LEU A 577 -29.93 13.77 -9.79
CA LEU A 577 -30.19 12.82 -10.88
C LEU A 577 -29.79 11.38 -10.53
N LYS A 578 -29.07 11.14 -9.43
CA LYS A 578 -28.67 9.78 -9.05
C LYS A 578 -29.89 8.86 -8.93
N GLY A 579 -29.83 7.74 -9.66
CA GLY A 579 -30.90 6.73 -9.68
C GLY A 579 -32.15 7.14 -10.45
N LYS A 580 -32.14 8.27 -11.16
CA LYS A 580 -33.27 8.74 -11.99
C LYS A 580 -32.96 8.55 -13.47
N PRO A 581 -33.97 8.22 -14.30
CA PRO A 581 -33.84 8.25 -15.76
C PRO A 581 -33.37 9.62 -16.23
N LEU A 582 -32.30 9.66 -17.01
CA LEU A 582 -31.73 10.92 -17.50
C LEU A 582 -32.54 11.51 -18.66
N GLY A 583 -33.18 10.69 -19.50
CA GLY A 583 -34.07 11.12 -20.60
C GLY A 583 -33.50 12.30 -21.41
N GLU A 584 -34.28 13.39 -21.53
CA GLU A 584 -33.90 14.63 -22.23
C GLU A 584 -32.69 15.38 -21.64
N LEU A 585 -32.24 15.04 -20.43
CA LEU A 585 -31.08 15.70 -19.79
C LEU A 585 -29.77 15.15 -20.34
N ARG A 586 -29.72 13.90 -20.80
CA ARG A 586 -28.51 13.28 -21.33
C ARG A 586 -27.94 14.05 -22.53
N PRO A 587 -28.73 14.39 -23.58
CA PRO A 587 -28.25 15.23 -24.68
C PRO A 587 -27.70 16.59 -24.21
N LYS A 588 -28.20 17.14 -23.09
CA LYS A 588 -27.70 18.41 -22.52
C LYS A 588 -26.35 18.26 -21.81
N PHE A 589 -26.06 17.12 -21.20
CA PHE A 589 -24.71 16.80 -20.71
C PHE A 589 -23.73 16.73 -21.88
N ILE A 590 -24.11 16.04 -22.96
CA ILE A 590 -23.29 15.90 -24.17
C ILE A 590 -23.03 17.25 -24.81
N TYR A 591 -24.06 18.07 -24.97
CA TYR A 591 -23.92 19.45 -25.43
C TYR A 591 -22.97 20.26 -24.53
N ALA A 592 -23.14 20.22 -23.20
CA ALA A 592 -22.31 20.97 -22.27
C ALA A 592 -20.84 20.53 -22.32
N ALA A 593 -20.58 19.22 -22.40
CA ALA A 593 -19.24 18.68 -22.60
C ALA A 593 -18.65 19.12 -23.94
N ALA A 594 -19.40 19.00 -25.04
CA ALA A 594 -18.95 19.36 -26.39
C ALA A 594 -18.65 20.87 -26.54
N LYS A 595 -19.24 21.75 -25.72
CA LYS A 595 -18.96 23.19 -25.71
C LYS A 595 -17.86 23.62 -24.74
N SER A 596 -17.35 22.71 -23.91
CA SER A 596 -16.33 23.00 -22.89
C SER A 596 -14.91 22.67 -23.38
N GLU A 597 -13.89 23.22 -22.73
CA GLU A 597 -12.51 22.75 -22.90
C GLU A 597 -12.32 21.29 -22.42
N PRO A 598 -11.31 20.54 -22.93
CA PRO A 598 -11.16 19.10 -22.69
C PRO A 598 -11.11 18.68 -21.22
N ALA A 599 -10.44 19.45 -20.36
CA ALA A 599 -10.36 19.16 -18.92
C ALA A 599 -11.75 19.18 -18.26
N LYS A 600 -12.55 20.19 -18.60
CA LYS A 600 -13.92 20.34 -18.11
C LYS A 600 -14.86 19.32 -18.74
N ALA A 601 -14.75 19.08 -20.04
CA ALA A 601 -15.53 18.06 -20.74
C ALA A 601 -15.33 16.68 -20.10
N ARG A 602 -14.11 16.33 -19.69
CA ARG A 602 -13.82 15.09 -18.95
C ARG A 602 -14.56 15.00 -17.62
N MET A 603 -14.58 16.07 -16.84
CA MET A 603 -15.34 16.09 -15.58
C MET A 603 -16.84 15.87 -15.82
N ILE A 604 -17.39 16.49 -16.86
CA ILE A 604 -18.81 16.38 -17.22
C ILE A 604 -19.14 14.94 -17.65
N ILE A 605 -18.33 14.36 -18.52
CA ILE A 605 -18.50 12.99 -19.02
C ILE A 605 -18.30 11.97 -17.89
N GLY A 606 -17.32 12.15 -17.01
CA GLY A 606 -17.10 11.26 -15.87
C GLY A 606 -18.28 11.22 -14.89
N VAL A 607 -18.92 12.37 -14.63
CA VAL A 607 -20.14 12.40 -13.80
C VAL A 607 -21.34 11.81 -14.54
N LEU A 608 -21.47 12.07 -15.85
CA LEU A 608 -22.51 11.42 -16.65
C LEU A 608 -22.36 9.90 -16.59
N LEU A 609 -21.14 9.36 -16.78
CA LEU A 609 -20.85 7.93 -16.65
C LEU A 609 -21.35 7.36 -15.32
N GLN A 610 -21.10 8.04 -14.20
CA GLN A 610 -21.57 7.59 -12.87
C GLN A 610 -23.09 7.62 -12.72
N LEU A 611 -23.78 8.52 -13.42
CA LEU A 611 -25.23 8.65 -13.41
C LEU A 611 -25.91 7.69 -14.39
N ASP A 612 -25.23 7.31 -15.47
CA ASP A 612 -25.72 6.44 -16.53
C ASP A 612 -25.34 4.95 -16.31
N ILE A 613 -24.70 4.60 -15.18
CA ILE A 613 -24.48 3.18 -14.81
C ILE A 613 -25.85 2.53 -14.56
N PRO A 614 -26.20 1.43 -15.26
CA PRO A 614 -27.49 0.79 -15.10
C PRO A 614 -27.69 0.31 -13.65
N ASN A 615 -28.84 0.63 -13.06
CA ASN A 615 -29.29 -0.06 -11.85
C ASN A 615 -29.91 -1.40 -12.32
N PRO A 616 -29.35 -2.57 -11.95
CA PRO A 616 -29.73 -3.86 -12.54
C PRO A 616 -31.20 -4.26 -12.31
N THR A 617 -31.92 -3.57 -11.43
CA THR A 617 -33.30 -3.88 -11.04
C THR A 617 -34.40 -3.20 -11.87
N SER A 618 -34.08 -2.40 -12.90
CA SER A 618 -35.10 -1.64 -13.65
C SER A 618 -34.97 -1.71 -15.18
N MET A 619 -34.41 -2.80 -15.71
CA MET A 619 -33.99 -2.90 -17.12
C MET A 619 -35.01 -3.54 -18.08
N ASP A 620 -36.31 -3.25 -17.93
CA ASP A 620 -37.32 -3.72 -18.89
C ASP A 620 -37.54 -2.76 -20.08
N GLU A 621 -36.97 -1.55 -20.04
CA GLU A 621 -37.06 -0.62 -21.17
C GLU A 621 -35.70 -0.51 -21.87
N ALA A 622 -35.57 -1.19 -23.00
CA ALA A 622 -34.55 -0.88 -23.99
C ALA A 622 -34.73 0.59 -24.40
N TYR A 623 -33.84 1.46 -23.90
CA TYR A 623 -33.77 2.86 -24.29
C TYR A 623 -33.31 2.95 -25.75
N ALA A 624 -34.21 2.66 -26.70
CA ALA A 624 -34.06 3.03 -28.09
C ALA A 624 -34.20 4.56 -28.21
N VAL A 625 -33.21 5.30 -27.71
CA VAL A 625 -33.17 6.75 -27.81
C VAL A 625 -32.67 7.09 -29.22
N GLU A 626 -33.53 7.71 -30.02
CA GLU A 626 -33.10 8.29 -31.29
C GLU A 626 -32.13 9.45 -31.01
N ILE A 627 -30.86 9.30 -31.40
CA ILE A 627 -29.91 10.41 -31.42
C ILE A 627 -30.31 11.35 -32.57
N GLY A 628 -30.63 12.60 -32.22
CA GLY A 628 -30.91 13.66 -33.19
C GLY A 628 -29.65 14.11 -33.94
N SER A 629 -29.82 14.71 -35.13
CA SER A 629 -28.68 15.12 -35.98
C SER A 629 -27.72 16.12 -35.32
N PHE A 630 -28.23 17.04 -34.49
CA PHE A 630 -27.40 17.98 -33.72
C PHE A 630 -26.66 17.30 -32.58
N GLU A 631 -27.30 16.38 -31.87
CA GLU A 631 -26.67 15.60 -30.81
C GLU A 631 -25.56 14.71 -31.38
N ALA A 632 -25.78 14.10 -32.55
CA ALA A 632 -24.76 13.33 -33.26
C ALA A 632 -23.52 14.17 -33.60
N GLN A 633 -23.66 15.48 -33.88
CA GLN A 633 -22.52 16.37 -34.08
C GLN A 633 -21.73 16.60 -32.79
N ASP A 634 -22.42 16.75 -31.65
CA ASP A 634 -21.75 16.93 -30.35
C ASP A 634 -21.02 15.64 -29.92
N TRP A 635 -21.63 14.47 -30.13
CA TRP A 635 -20.96 13.16 -29.97
C TRP A 635 -19.71 13.05 -30.85
N LYS A 636 -19.83 13.35 -32.15
CA LYS A 636 -18.70 13.35 -33.09
C LYS A 636 -17.60 14.30 -32.64
N LYS A 637 -17.96 15.47 -32.10
CA LYS A 637 -16.98 16.45 -31.59
C LYS A 637 -16.20 15.91 -30.41
N LEU A 638 -16.86 15.26 -29.45
CA LEU A 638 -16.22 14.64 -28.28
C LEU A 638 -15.37 13.42 -28.67
N LEU A 639 -15.77 12.68 -29.70
CA LEU A 639 -15.03 11.53 -30.23
C LEU A 639 -13.86 11.93 -31.14
N ALA A 640 -13.81 13.17 -31.65
CA ALA A 640 -12.78 13.65 -32.57
C ALA A 640 -11.44 14.00 -31.87
N GLU A 641 -11.36 13.91 -30.54
CA GLU A 641 -10.12 14.15 -29.81
C GLU A 641 -9.07 13.09 -30.18
N LYS A 642 -7.81 13.53 -30.33
CA LYS A 642 -6.72 12.63 -30.74
C LYS A 642 -6.54 11.54 -29.68
N PRO A 643 -6.26 10.28 -30.10
CA PRO A 643 -6.18 9.12 -29.21
C PRO A 643 -5.12 9.20 -28.10
N ASP A 644 -4.23 10.20 -28.12
CA ASP A 644 -2.99 10.16 -27.34
C ASP A 644 -2.88 11.19 -26.18
N GLU A 645 -3.92 11.99 -25.88
CA GLU A 645 -3.97 12.81 -24.66
C GLU A 645 -4.53 12.04 -23.45
N GLU A 646 -4.08 10.79 -23.26
CA GLU A 646 -4.34 10.05 -22.04
C GLU A 646 -3.70 10.79 -20.85
N ASN A 647 -4.48 11.01 -19.78
CA ASN A 647 -3.89 11.50 -18.54
C ASN A 647 -2.94 10.44 -17.94
N ALA A 648 -2.18 10.79 -16.91
CA ALA A 648 -1.28 9.85 -16.22
C ALA A 648 -1.97 8.60 -15.60
N ARG A 649 -3.31 8.50 -15.68
CA ARG A 649 -4.14 7.37 -15.25
C ARG A 649 -4.72 6.56 -16.43
N GLY A 650 -4.37 6.91 -17.68
CA GLY A 650 -4.87 6.22 -18.88
C GLY A 650 -6.35 6.49 -19.19
N GLU A 651 -6.89 7.65 -18.79
CA GLU A 651 -8.27 8.07 -19.08
C GLU A 651 -8.29 9.10 -20.22
N SER A 652 -9.16 8.90 -21.22
CA SER A 652 -9.34 9.82 -22.34
C SER A 652 -10.82 10.16 -22.55
N LEU A 653 -11.11 11.42 -22.86
CA LEU A 653 -12.48 11.91 -23.08
C LEU A 653 -13.18 11.12 -24.18
N ARG A 654 -12.48 10.87 -25.30
CA ARG A 654 -12.98 10.07 -26.43
C ARG A 654 -13.42 8.68 -25.97
N ARG A 655 -12.63 8.02 -25.12
CA ARG A 655 -12.93 6.67 -24.65
C ARG A 655 -14.14 6.64 -23.71
N ASP A 656 -14.19 7.56 -22.75
CA ASP A 656 -15.30 7.67 -21.81
C ASP A 656 -16.61 8.02 -22.54
N THR A 657 -16.50 8.88 -23.55
CA THR A 657 -17.60 9.24 -24.47
C THR A 657 -18.06 8.03 -25.29
N ALA A 658 -17.13 7.23 -25.82
CA ALA A 658 -17.49 6.03 -26.57
C ALA A 658 -18.17 4.98 -25.69
N LEU A 659 -17.71 4.79 -24.45
CA LEU A 659 -18.34 3.87 -23.49
C LEU A 659 -19.77 4.30 -23.15
N LEU A 660 -20.00 5.61 -22.92
CA LEU A 660 -21.36 6.14 -22.76
C LEU A 660 -22.23 5.81 -23.97
N LEU A 661 -21.71 6.04 -25.17
CA LEU A 661 -22.45 5.79 -26.41
C LEU A 661 -22.76 4.30 -26.59
N GLU A 662 -21.85 3.39 -26.24
CA GLU A 662 -22.10 1.94 -26.25
C GLU A 662 -23.18 1.53 -25.23
N ASN A 663 -23.11 2.05 -24.01
CA ASN A 663 -24.10 1.76 -22.95
C ASN A 663 -25.53 2.19 -23.35
N LEU A 664 -25.68 3.19 -24.24
CA LEU A 664 -26.99 3.62 -24.74
C LEU A 664 -27.66 2.58 -25.65
N PHE A 665 -26.89 1.85 -26.45
CA PHE A 665 -27.41 0.95 -27.48
C PHE A 665 -27.23 -0.53 -27.12
N THR A 666 -26.42 -0.83 -26.11
CA THR A 666 -26.18 -2.19 -25.60
C THR A 666 -26.17 -2.21 -24.07
N PRO A 667 -27.36 -2.23 -23.43
CA PRO A 667 -27.49 -1.98 -21.99
C PRO A 667 -26.95 -3.09 -21.07
N THR A 668 -26.81 -4.33 -21.55
CA THR A 668 -26.53 -5.50 -20.71
C THR A 668 -25.03 -5.81 -20.62
N GLY A 669 -24.42 -5.66 -19.44
CA GLY A 669 -23.10 -6.23 -19.10
C GLY A 669 -21.90 -5.71 -19.89
N VAL A 670 -22.10 -4.76 -20.82
CA VAL A 670 -21.07 -4.27 -21.74
C VAL A 670 -19.94 -3.57 -21.01
N THR A 671 -20.18 -2.92 -19.88
CA THR A 671 -19.12 -2.17 -19.19
C THR A 671 -17.99 -3.10 -18.72
N ASP A 672 -18.32 -4.26 -18.15
CA ASP A 672 -17.33 -5.24 -17.70
C ASP A 672 -16.62 -5.89 -18.89
N SER A 673 -17.37 -6.32 -19.91
CA SER A 673 -16.80 -6.83 -21.16
C SER A 673 -15.90 -5.81 -21.86
N TYR A 674 -16.26 -4.52 -21.84
CA TYR A 674 -15.48 -3.45 -22.46
C TYR A 674 -14.17 -3.19 -21.73
N TYR A 675 -14.17 -3.23 -20.40
CA TYR A 675 -12.94 -3.14 -19.62
C TYR A 675 -12.05 -4.37 -19.82
N GLU A 676 -12.64 -5.57 -19.90
CA GLU A 676 -11.92 -6.81 -20.19
C GLU A 676 -11.30 -6.81 -21.61
N ILE A 677 -12.09 -6.41 -22.62
CA ILE A 677 -11.66 -6.26 -24.01
C ILE A 677 -10.55 -5.21 -24.08
N ARG A 678 -10.68 -4.06 -23.42
CA ARG A 678 -9.60 -3.06 -23.38
C ARG A 678 -8.32 -3.60 -22.77
N ALA A 679 -8.43 -4.29 -21.64
CA ALA A 679 -7.28 -4.84 -20.95
C ALA A 679 -6.56 -5.91 -21.76
N THR A 680 -7.22 -6.45 -22.79
CA THR A 680 -6.77 -7.63 -23.52
C THR A 680 -6.40 -7.34 -24.98
N LEU A 681 -7.06 -6.39 -25.66
CA LEU A 681 -6.79 -6.08 -27.06
C LEU A 681 -5.69 -5.02 -27.24
N PRO A 682 -4.89 -5.11 -28.32
CA PRO A 682 -3.97 -4.03 -28.69
C PRO A 682 -4.69 -2.68 -28.84
N PRO A 683 -4.08 -1.54 -28.46
CA PRO A 683 -4.78 -0.26 -28.41
C PRO A 683 -5.33 0.19 -29.75
N ALA A 684 -4.61 -0.09 -30.85
CA ALA A 684 -5.06 0.22 -32.20
C ALA A 684 -6.29 -0.62 -32.61
N THR A 685 -6.28 -1.92 -32.26
CA THR A 685 -7.40 -2.83 -32.51
C THR A 685 -8.62 -2.44 -31.69
N PHE A 686 -8.41 -2.14 -30.40
CA PHE A 686 -9.44 -1.62 -29.51
C PHE A 686 -10.00 -0.30 -30.03
N SER A 687 -9.15 0.68 -30.35
CA SER A 687 -9.59 1.97 -30.91
C SER A 687 -10.38 1.79 -32.20
N THR A 688 -9.96 0.88 -33.09
CA THR A 688 -10.67 0.60 -34.34
C THR A 688 -12.03 -0.05 -34.08
N LEU A 689 -12.11 -0.98 -33.13
CA LEU A 689 -13.36 -1.58 -32.69
C LEU A 689 -14.32 -0.50 -32.15
N ILE A 690 -13.83 0.37 -31.27
CA ILE A 690 -14.61 1.47 -30.71
C ILE A 690 -15.06 2.44 -31.80
N ASP A 691 -14.18 2.84 -32.72
CA ASP A 691 -14.53 3.76 -33.82
C ASP A 691 -15.56 3.16 -34.75
N THR A 692 -15.40 1.89 -35.11
CA THR A 692 -16.32 1.20 -36.01
C THR A 692 -17.70 1.11 -35.39
N ARG A 693 -17.78 0.75 -34.10
CA ARG A 693 -19.05 0.61 -33.40
C ARG A 693 -19.71 1.96 -33.11
N THR A 694 -18.98 2.93 -32.56
CA THR A 694 -19.50 4.30 -32.35
C THR A 694 -19.95 4.95 -33.66
N LYS A 695 -19.23 4.74 -34.77
CA LYS A 695 -19.66 5.15 -36.12
C LYS A 695 -20.92 4.44 -36.55
N ALA A 696 -21.01 3.12 -36.40
CA ALA A 696 -22.21 2.36 -36.72
C ALA A 696 -23.43 2.86 -35.92
N ILE A 697 -23.26 3.15 -34.63
CA ILE A 697 -24.29 3.76 -33.78
C ILE A 697 -24.73 5.12 -34.33
N LEU A 698 -23.79 6.03 -34.59
CA LEU A 698 -24.09 7.39 -35.05
C LEU A 698 -24.63 7.45 -36.48
N GLU A 699 -24.30 6.48 -37.32
CA GLU A 699 -24.76 6.36 -38.71
C GLU A 699 -25.99 5.46 -38.87
N ARG A 700 -26.48 4.86 -37.77
CA ARG A 700 -27.58 3.87 -37.76
C ARG A 700 -27.29 2.67 -38.67
N ALA A 701 -26.03 2.26 -38.77
CA ALA A 701 -25.62 1.03 -39.45
C ALA A 701 -25.78 -0.17 -38.51
N GLU A 702 -25.69 -1.38 -39.07
CA GLU A 702 -25.66 -2.62 -38.29
C GLU A 702 -24.51 -2.57 -37.29
N LEU A 703 -24.82 -2.73 -36.00
CA LEU A 703 -23.84 -2.69 -34.93
C LEU A 703 -23.03 -3.99 -34.96
N PRO A 704 -21.69 -3.96 -35.14
CA PRO A 704 -20.87 -5.16 -35.01
C PRO A 704 -21.12 -5.81 -33.64
N SER A 705 -20.94 -7.12 -33.48
CA SER A 705 -20.95 -7.74 -32.14
C SER A 705 -19.68 -7.35 -31.36
N LEU A 706 -19.74 -7.38 -30.02
CA LEU A 706 -18.52 -7.34 -29.22
C LEU A 706 -17.85 -8.70 -29.30
N PRO A 707 -16.51 -8.76 -29.41
CA PRO A 707 -15.80 -10.03 -29.41
C PRO A 707 -15.90 -10.69 -28.04
N ALA A 708 -16.21 -11.99 -28.03
CA ALA A 708 -16.29 -12.81 -26.83
C ALA A 708 -15.39 -14.05 -26.96
N SER A 709 -14.94 -14.60 -25.83
CA SER A 709 -14.22 -15.88 -25.84
C SER A 709 -15.06 -17.02 -26.40
N ASP A 710 -16.37 -16.96 -26.16
CA ASP A 710 -17.33 -18.02 -26.51
C ASP A 710 -17.64 -18.08 -28.01
N ASP A 711 -17.22 -17.08 -28.78
CA ASP A 711 -17.27 -17.12 -30.25
C ASP A 711 -16.32 -18.19 -30.82
N ILE A 712 -15.39 -18.69 -30.01
CA ILE A 712 -14.38 -19.68 -30.39
C ILE A 712 -14.72 -21.01 -29.74
N ASN A 713 -15.08 -22.01 -30.55
CA ASN A 713 -15.35 -23.34 -30.04
C ASN A 713 -14.06 -24.08 -29.64
N ASN A 714 -14.20 -25.20 -28.93
CA ASN A 714 -13.05 -25.97 -28.43
C ASN A 714 -12.10 -26.45 -29.54
N GLU A 715 -12.61 -26.78 -30.73
CA GLU A 715 -11.78 -27.23 -31.85
C GLU A 715 -10.92 -26.08 -32.39
N GLN A 716 -11.52 -24.91 -32.57
CA GLN A 716 -10.83 -23.68 -32.96
C GLN A 716 -9.82 -23.27 -31.88
N MET A 717 -10.17 -23.39 -30.59
CA MET A 717 -9.26 -23.11 -29.49
C MET A 717 -8.04 -24.04 -29.52
N LEU A 718 -8.25 -25.35 -29.67
CA LEU A 718 -7.14 -26.31 -29.78
C LEU A 718 -6.28 -26.03 -31.02
N ALA A 719 -6.87 -25.57 -32.13
CA ALA A 719 -6.13 -25.15 -33.32
C ALA A 719 -5.28 -23.91 -33.06
N LEU A 720 -5.79 -22.90 -32.34
CA LEU A 720 -5.02 -21.71 -31.93
C LEU A 720 -3.87 -22.09 -31.00
N VAL A 721 -4.12 -22.93 -29.99
CA VAL A 721 -3.08 -23.44 -29.07
C VAL A 721 -2.02 -24.22 -29.84
N GLY A 722 -2.43 -25.07 -30.79
CA GLY A 722 -1.53 -25.81 -31.67
C GLY A 722 -0.70 -24.89 -32.55
N LYS A 723 -1.30 -23.84 -33.12
CA LYS A 723 -0.63 -22.82 -33.93
C LYS A 723 0.41 -22.08 -33.10
N ILE A 724 0.09 -21.70 -31.87
CA ILE A 724 1.01 -21.05 -30.93
C ILE A 724 2.13 -22.00 -30.50
N ALA A 725 1.80 -23.25 -30.14
CA ALA A 725 2.78 -24.26 -29.76
C ALA A 725 3.79 -24.55 -30.89
N GLY A 726 3.33 -24.57 -32.15
CA GLY A 726 4.17 -24.75 -33.34
C GLY A 726 4.91 -23.50 -33.82
N THR A 727 4.59 -22.31 -33.27
CA THR A 727 5.19 -21.05 -33.72
C THR A 727 6.56 -20.82 -33.07
N GLN A 728 7.53 -20.42 -33.87
CA GLN A 728 8.85 -20.02 -33.37
C GLN A 728 8.73 -18.79 -32.45
N PRO A 729 9.42 -18.74 -31.29
CA PRO A 729 9.30 -17.64 -30.34
C PRO A 729 9.46 -16.23 -30.94
N THR A 730 10.34 -16.07 -31.92
CA THR A 730 10.61 -14.80 -32.63
C THR A 730 9.53 -14.38 -33.62
N LYS A 731 8.58 -15.27 -33.94
CA LYS A 731 7.45 -15.01 -34.84
C LYS A 731 6.12 -14.93 -34.11
N MET A 732 6.13 -15.05 -32.78
CA MET A 732 4.92 -15.16 -31.96
C MET A 732 3.98 -13.97 -32.14
N ASN A 733 4.49 -12.74 -32.05
CA ASN A 733 3.67 -11.54 -32.25
C ASN A 733 3.07 -11.47 -33.65
N SER A 734 3.82 -11.82 -34.69
CA SER A 734 3.28 -11.83 -36.07
C SER A 734 2.14 -12.83 -36.28
N VAL A 735 2.06 -13.87 -35.46
CA VAL A 735 0.97 -14.86 -35.47
C VAL A 735 -0.22 -14.36 -34.68
N ILE A 736 0.03 -13.78 -33.51
CA ILE A 736 -1.00 -13.27 -32.59
C ILE A 736 -1.65 -11.99 -33.11
N GLU A 737 -0.91 -11.11 -33.78
CA GLU A 737 -1.44 -9.91 -34.44
C GLU A 737 -2.43 -10.25 -35.59
N ARG A 738 -2.45 -11.51 -36.04
CA ARG A 738 -3.42 -12.01 -37.03
C ARG A 738 -4.64 -12.66 -36.41
N PHE A 739 -4.67 -12.81 -35.09
CA PHE A 739 -5.84 -13.33 -34.40
C PHE A 739 -6.91 -12.24 -34.38
N THR A 740 -8.14 -12.67 -34.60
CA THR A 740 -9.31 -11.84 -34.34
C THR A 740 -9.38 -11.54 -32.83
N PRO A 741 -10.05 -10.44 -32.44
CA PRO A 741 -10.26 -10.14 -31.03
C PRO A 741 -10.83 -11.30 -30.20
N SER A 742 -11.79 -12.06 -30.74
CA SER A 742 -12.38 -13.24 -30.07
C SER A 742 -11.37 -14.39 -29.91
N GLU A 743 -10.57 -14.67 -30.95
CA GLU A 743 -9.48 -15.66 -30.88
C GLU A 743 -8.42 -15.30 -29.82
N PHE A 744 -8.11 -14.01 -29.67
CA PHE A 744 -7.16 -13.54 -28.67
C PHE A 744 -7.72 -13.68 -27.24
N LEU A 745 -8.98 -13.28 -27.01
CA LEU A 745 -9.67 -13.42 -25.72
C LEU A 745 -9.77 -14.89 -25.30
N ALA A 746 -10.21 -15.76 -26.21
CA ALA A 746 -10.32 -17.19 -25.97
C ALA A 746 -8.95 -17.81 -25.63
N LEU A 747 -7.91 -17.46 -26.39
CA LEU A 747 -6.55 -17.93 -26.13
C LEU A 747 -6.07 -17.52 -24.74
N LYS A 748 -6.21 -16.24 -24.38
CA LYS A 748 -5.79 -15.75 -23.06
C LYS A 748 -6.48 -16.51 -21.93
N ASN A 749 -7.81 -16.62 -21.96
CA ASN A 749 -8.60 -17.34 -20.96
C ASN A 749 -8.16 -18.81 -20.86
N HIS A 750 -7.87 -19.44 -22.00
CA HIS A 750 -7.36 -20.80 -22.03
C HIS A 750 -5.96 -20.93 -21.41
N LEU A 751 -5.02 -20.02 -21.74
CA LEU A 751 -3.66 -20.04 -21.20
C LEU A 751 -3.61 -19.75 -19.70
N ASP A 752 -4.49 -18.88 -19.19
CA ASP A 752 -4.60 -18.57 -17.77
C ASP A 752 -5.12 -19.78 -16.98
N ALA A 753 -6.07 -20.54 -17.54
CA ALA A 753 -6.65 -21.71 -16.89
C ALA A 753 -5.78 -22.98 -17.02
N ASN A 754 -5.07 -23.16 -18.14
CA ASN A 754 -4.40 -24.43 -18.49
C ASN A 754 -2.86 -24.31 -18.60
N GLY A 755 -2.31 -23.11 -18.46
CA GLY A 755 -0.90 -22.81 -18.65
C GLY A 755 -0.51 -22.59 -20.13
N ALA A 756 0.61 -21.89 -20.34
CA ALA A 756 1.06 -21.51 -21.68
C ALA A 756 2.02 -22.54 -22.33
N PRO A 757 1.93 -22.77 -23.66
CA PRO A 757 2.89 -23.61 -24.37
C PRO A 757 4.33 -23.12 -24.24
N LYS A 758 5.30 -24.03 -24.29
CA LYS A 758 6.74 -23.72 -24.13
C LYS A 758 7.22 -22.58 -25.05
N ASN A 759 6.84 -22.60 -26.34
CA ASN A 759 7.27 -21.58 -27.29
C ASN A 759 6.64 -20.20 -27.00
N TYR A 760 5.45 -20.16 -26.43
CA TYR A 760 4.79 -18.94 -25.95
C TYR A 760 5.54 -18.35 -24.76
N LEU A 761 5.86 -19.18 -23.76
CA LEU A 761 6.69 -18.77 -22.61
C LEU A 761 8.08 -18.30 -23.05
N LEU A 762 8.68 -18.96 -24.03
CA LEU A 762 9.96 -18.53 -24.58
C LEU A 762 9.85 -17.17 -25.27
N ALA A 763 8.77 -16.90 -26.01
CA ALA A 763 8.57 -15.64 -26.73
C ALA A 763 8.54 -14.41 -25.81
N GLN A 764 8.11 -14.58 -24.56
CA GLN A 764 8.14 -13.53 -23.53
C GLN A 764 9.56 -13.03 -23.21
N SER A 765 10.59 -13.80 -23.57
CA SER A 765 11.99 -13.43 -23.35
C SER A 765 12.67 -12.77 -24.55
N PHE A 766 11.96 -12.46 -25.63
CA PHE A 766 12.53 -11.88 -26.85
C PHE A 766 12.18 -10.41 -27.03
N VAL A 767 13.07 -9.64 -27.66
CA VAL A 767 12.77 -8.31 -28.18
C VAL A 767 12.14 -8.47 -29.55
N GLN A 768 10.88 -8.08 -29.68
CA GLN A 768 10.02 -8.54 -30.77
C GLN A 768 9.77 -7.49 -31.84
N ARG A 769 9.86 -6.20 -31.47
CA ARG A 769 9.70 -5.10 -32.43
C ARG A 769 10.37 -3.80 -31.98
N LEU A 770 10.65 -2.94 -32.95
CA LEU A 770 11.00 -1.53 -32.78
C LEU A 770 9.72 -0.69 -32.89
N LYS A 771 9.40 0.09 -31.86
CA LYS A 771 8.28 1.04 -31.84
C LYS A 771 8.82 2.47 -31.95
N LEU A 772 8.39 3.20 -32.96
CA LEU A 772 8.74 4.60 -33.14
C LEU A 772 7.58 5.43 -32.58
N ASN A 773 7.84 6.20 -31.53
CA ASN A 773 6.79 7.03 -30.93
C ASN A 773 6.56 8.27 -31.81
N GLU A 774 5.43 8.36 -32.53
CA GLU A 774 5.12 9.49 -33.42
C GLU A 774 4.74 10.77 -32.65
N GLN A 775 4.42 10.62 -31.37
CA GLN A 775 3.90 11.62 -30.44
C GLN A 775 4.97 12.52 -29.78
N GLN A 776 6.23 12.09 -29.77
CA GLN A 776 7.30 12.80 -29.06
C GLN A 776 8.10 13.68 -30.05
N GLU A 777 8.57 14.84 -29.58
CA GLU A 777 9.39 15.79 -30.33
C GLU A 777 10.34 15.12 -31.35
N LYS A 778 10.48 15.70 -32.55
CA LYS A 778 11.33 15.19 -33.66
C LYS A 778 12.61 14.53 -33.12
N ILE A 779 12.61 13.19 -33.07
CA ILE A 779 13.74 12.39 -32.58
C ILE A 779 14.95 12.68 -33.48
N PRO A 780 16.09 13.16 -32.94
CA PRO A 780 17.30 13.39 -33.72
C PRO A 780 17.77 12.10 -34.40
N ASN A 781 18.19 12.20 -35.67
CA ASN A 781 18.77 11.08 -36.44
C ASN A 781 17.93 9.79 -36.49
N LYS A 782 16.59 9.89 -36.31
CA LYS A 782 15.65 8.76 -36.21
C LYS A 782 15.89 7.66 -37.26
N ASP A 783 15.94 8.05 -38.54
CA ASP A 783 16.04 7.09 -39.66
C ASP A 783 17.39 6.36 -39.68
N GLU A 784 18.45 7.02 -39.22
CA GLU A 784 19.80 6.47 -39.14
C GLU A 784 19.93 5.50 -37.96
N ILE A 785 19.36 5.87 -36.79
CA ILE A 785 19.27 4.99 -35.62
C ILE A 785 18.46 3.73 -35.94
N GLN A 786 17.32 3.88 -36.63
CA GLN A 786 16.49 2.74 -37.03
C GLN A 786 17.28 1.76 -37.89
N LYS A 787 17.97 2.23 -38.94
CA LYS A 787 18.81 1.38 -39.79
C LYS A 787 19.92 0.69 -39.01
N LEU A 788 20.53 1.36 -38.03
CA LEU A 788 21.55 0.77 -37.16
C LEU A 788 20.97 -0.36 -36.30
N LEU A 789 19.81 -0.16 -35.67
CA LEU A 789 19.17 -1.17 -34.83
C LEU A 789 18.71 -2.41 -35.62
N GLU A 790 18.19 -2.19 -36.83
CA GLU A 790 17.74 -3.26 -37.73
C GLU A 790 18.93 -4.06 -38.30
N SER A 791 19.99 -3.38 -38.78
CA SER A 791 21.18 -4.03 -39.35
C SER A 791 21.97 -4.88 -38.34
N HIS A 792 21.89 -4.55 -37.05
CA HIS A 792 22.57 -5.30 -35.98
C HIS A 792 21.71 -6.44 -35.41
N SER A 793 20.59 -6.78 -36.05
CA SER A 793 19.72 -7.91 -35.69
C SER A 793 19.26 -7.90 -34.23
N LEU A 794 19.05 -6.71 -33.65
CA LEU A 794 18.58 -6.58 -32.26
C LEU A 794 17.11 -7.00 -32.12
N ILE A 795 16.33 -6.93 -33.19
CA ILE A 795 14.96 -7.44 -33.21
C ILE A 795 14.97 -8.95 -33.47
N GLY A 796 14.19 -9.71 -32.71
CA GLY A 796 14.18 -11.17 -32.72
C GLY A 796 15.27 -11.82 -31.86
N CYS A 797 16.01 -11.03 -31.07
CA CYS A 797 16.98 -11.56 -30.11
C CYS A 797 16.35 -11.80 -28.74
N LYS A 798 16.82 -12.86 -28.06
CA LYS A 798 16.49 -13.10 -26.66
C LYS A 798 17.14 -12.00 -25.79
N LEU A 799 16.36 -11.41 -24.90
CA LEU A 799 16.84 -10.44 -23.92
C LEU A 799 17.81 -11.16 -22.97
N THR A 800 19.10 -10.89 -23.17
CA THR A 800 20.22 -11.54 -22.47
C THR A 800 21.31 -10.51 -22.18
N GLU A 801 22.32 -10.87 -21.39
CA GLU A 801 23.47 -9.99 -21.16
C GLU A 801 24.20 -9.64 -22.48
N ASP A 802 24.25 -10.59 -23.41
CA ASP A 802 24.82 -10.41 -24.74
C ASP A 802 24.02 -9.40 -25.58
N TYR A 803 22.69 -9.39 -25.46
CA TYR A 803 21.84 -8.40 -26.11
C TYR A 803 22.19 -6.97 -25.67
N PHE A 804 22.26 -6.73 -24.36
CA PHE A 804 22.64 -5.41 -23.84
C PHE A 804 24.07 -5.04 -24.23
N SER A 805 25.00 -6.00 -24.21
CA SER A 805 26.38 -5.77 -24.65
C SER A 805 26.44 -5.31 -26.10
N LYS A 806 25.70 -5.98 -27.01
CA LYS A 806 25.59 -5.60 -28.43
C LYS A 806 24.97 -4.21 -28.60
N LEU A 807 23.89 -3.93 -27.88
CA LEU A 807 23.21 -2.63 -27.95
C LEU A 807 24.11 -1.50 -27.43
N THR A 808 24.82 -1.70 -26.32
CA THR A 808 25.77 -0.73 -25.76
C THR A 808 26.95 -0.48 -26.68
N GLU A 809 27.55 -1.52 -27.29
CA GLU A 809 28.64 -1.35 -28.26
C GLU A 809 28.17 -0.63 -29.53
N LEU A 810 26.96 -0.92 -30.02
CA LEU A 810 26.34 -0.20 -31.14
C LEU A 810 26.19 1.29 -30.85
N ILE A 811 25.64 1.60 -29.68
CA ILE A 811 25.45 2.97 -29.20
C ILE A 811 26.80 3.68 -29.07
N LYS A 812 27.81 3.02 -28.48
CA LYS A 812 29.16 3.56 -28.29
C LYS A 812 29.84 3.89 -29.62
N ALA A 813 29.79 2.97 -30.59
CA ALA A 813 30.36 3.16 -31.92
C ALA A 813 29.70 4.32 -32.69
N ASN A 814 28.46 4.66 -32.33
CA ASN A 814 27.62 5.65 -33.03
C ASN A 814 27.15 6.77 -32.08
N LYS A 815 27.95 7.12 -31.07
CA LYS A 815 27.57 8.04 -29.97
C LYS A 815 27.04 9.40 -30.41
N GLU A 816 27.53 9.93 -31.53
CA GLU A 816 27.06 11.20 -32.10
C GLU A 816 25.67 11.07 -32.73
N ILE A 817 25.34 9.90 -33.29
CA ILE A 817 24.05 9.59 -33.90
C ILE A 817 22.99 9.41 -32.81
N PHE A 818 23.31 8.66 -31.75
CA PHE A 818 22.42 8.42 -30.60
C PHE A 818 22.28 9.62 -29.65
N ASN A 819 22.98 10.72 -29.93
CA ASN A 819 23.00 11.89 -29.07
C ASN A 819 21.60 12.48 -28.83
N GLN A 820 21.26 12.72 -27.55
CA GLN A 820 19.92 13.15 -27.10
C GLN A 820 18.79 12.14 -27.39
N VAL A 821 19.12 10.89 -27.72
CA VAL A 821 18.13 9.81 -27.90
C VAL A 821 18.23 8.83 -26.73
N ALA A 822 17.05 8.50 -26.20
CA ALA A 822 16.87 7.47 -25.20
C ALA A 822 16.15 6.27 -25.83
N ILE A 823 16.49 5.08 -25.38
CA ILE A 823 15.95 3.81 -25.86
C ILE A 823 15.18 3.14 -24.72
N ASN A 824 13.88 2.97 -24.86
CA ASN A 824 13.04 2.29 -23.87
C ASN A 824 12.82 0.82 -24.26
N LEU A 825 13.25 -0.14 -23.44
CA LEU A 825 12.88 -1.56 -23.53
C LEU A 825 11.79 -1.87 -22.51
N GLN A 826 10.58 -2.16 -22.96
CA GLN A 826 9.44 -2.40 -22.07
C GLN A 826 8.69 -3.67 -22.45
N ASN A 827 8.14 -4.34 -21.44
CA ASN A 827 7.11 -5.35 -21.65
C ASN A 827 5.79 -4.60 -21.86
N SER A 828 5.11 -4.84 -22.97
CA SER A 828 3.86 -4.16 -23.30
C SER A 828 2.72 -5.12 -22.96
N PRO A 829 1.64 -4.67 -22.27
CA PRO A 829 0.47 -5.53 -22.01
C PRO A 829 -0.13 -6.13 -23.29
N ASN A 830 0.16 -5.50 -24.44
CA ASN A 830 -0.44 -5.76 -25.73
C ASN A 830 0.48 -6.49 -26.71
N THR A 831 1.69 -6.88 -26.29
CA THR A 831 2.58 -7.73 -27.07
C THR A 831 3.26 -8.77 -26.20
N ILE A 832 3.57 -9.92 -26.79
CA ILE A 832 4.34 -10.94 -26.08
C ILE A 832 5.81 -10.60 -26.20
N GLY A 833 6.47 -10.42 -25.06
CA GLY A 833 7.90 -10.08 -24.99
C GLY A 833 8.14 -8.58 -24.94
N PHE A 834 9.33 -8.16 -25.37
CA PHE A 834 9.80 -6.78 -25.20
C PHE A 834 9.66 -5.96 -26.48
N GLU A 835 9.26 -4.71 -26.31
CA GLU A 835 9.30 -3.68 -27.35
C GLU A 835 10.47 -2.75 -27.08
N LEU A 836 11.21 -2.39 -28.14
CA LEU A 836 12.24 -1.37 -28.09
C LEU A 836 11.67 -0.08 -28.67
N SER A 837 11.62 1.00 -27.90
CA SER A 837 11.06 2.29 -28.29
C SER A 837 12.13 3.38 -28.28
N LEU A 838 12.04 4.34 -29.20
CA LEU A 838 12.95 5.49 -29.24
C LEU A 838 12.24 6.77 -28.82
N PHE A 839 12.93 7.62 -28.07
CA PHE A 839 12.41 8.92 -27.66
C PHE A 839 13.53 9.93 -27.46
N LYS A 840 13.22 11.22 -27.60
CA LYS A 840 14.16 12.28 -27.24
C LYS A 840 14.37 12.24 -25.72
N THR A 841 15.62 12.25 -25.28
CA THR A 841 15.99 12.20 -23.86
C THR A 841 15.36 13.37 -23.09
N PRO A 842 14.43 13.12 -22.17
CA PRO A 842 13.80 14.19 -21.39
C PRO A 842 14.78 14.87 -20.43
N LEU A 843 14.58 16.18 -20.23
CA LEU A 843 15.44 17.03 -19.38
C LEU A 843 15.52 16.54 -17.92
N SER A 844 14.45 15.93 -17.41
CA SER A 844 14.36 15.39 -16.05
C SER A 844 15.32 14.23 -15.81
N TYR A 845 15.51 13.35 -16.80
CA TYR A 845 16.43 12.23 -16.67
C TYR A 845 17.90 12.66 -16.66
N LEU A 846 18.24 13.76 -17.33
CA LEU A 846 19.60 14.30 -17.31
C LEU A 846 19.96 14.96 -15.96
N ARG A 847 18.99 15.36 -15.12
CA ARG A 847 19.23 15.90 -13.76
C ARG A 847 19.58 14.78 -12.76
N GLN A 848 19.13 13.56 -13.02
CA GLN A 848 19.44 12.40 -12.19
C GLN A 848 20.91 11.98 -12.36
N LEU A 849 21.45 12.26 -13.55
CA LEU A 849 22.83 11.98 -13.96
C LEU A 849 23.83 13.04 -13.46
N GLN A 850 23.60 13.67 -12.30
CA GLN A 850 24.39 14.79 -11.76
C GLN A 850 25.89 14.49 -11.62
N GLU A 851 26.25 13.29 -11.13
CA GLU A 851 27.65 12.87 -11.03
C GLU A 851 28.29 12.73 -12.41
N SER A 852 27.60 12.09 -13.37
CA SER A 852 28.06 11.95 -14.76
C SER A 852 28.15 13.29 -15.49
N GLU A 853 27.27 14.24 -15.16
CA GLU A 853 27.32 15.61 -15.67
C GLU A 853 28.56 16.36 -15.16
N THR A 854 28.96 16.14 -13.92
CA THR A 854 30.21 16.67 -13.36
C THR A 854 31.43 16.08 -14.06
N LEU A 855 31.49 14.75 -14.23
CA LEU A 855 32.61 14.07 -14.91
C LEU A 855 32.75 14.50 -16.39
N LEU A 856 31.63 14.66 -17.11
CA LEU A 856 31.64 15.21 -18.47
C LEU A 856 32.11 16.68 -18.51
N LYS A 857 31.76 17.49 -17.51
CA LYS A 857 32.16 18.92 -17.41
C LYS A 857 33.63 19.09 -17.08
N GLU A 858 34.15 18.28 -16.16
CA GLU A 858 35.56 18.27 -15.74
C GLU A 858 36.46 17.69 -16.84
N GLY A 859 35.85 17.04 -17.83
CA GLY A 859 36.54 16.54 -19.00
C GLY A 859 37.10 15.13 -18.82
N GLU A 860 36.78 14.48 -17.70
CA GLU A 860 37.24 13.14 -17.33
C GLU A 860 36.69 12.07 -18.29
N ILE A 861 35.51 12.31 -18.87
CA ILE A 861 34.89 11.45 -19.87
C ILE A 861 34.33 12.30 -21.03
N ASP A 862 34.20 11.71 -22.23
CA ASP A 862 33.64 12.39 -23.40
C ASP A 862 32.18 12.00 -23.70
N TYR A 863 31.73 10.88 -23.12
CA TYR A 863 30.44 10.27 -23.38
C TYR A 863 30.06 9.32 -22.24
N TYR A 864 28.77 9.19 -21.93
CA TYR A 864 28.26 8.16 -21.03
C TYR A 864 26.94 7.54 -21.51
N ILE A 865 26.72 6.28 -21.13
CA ILE A 865 25.46 5.54 -21.29
C ILE A 865 24.91 5.22 -19.90
N SER A 866 23.61 5.41 -19.70
CA SER A 866 22.93 5.03 -18.48
C SER A 866 21.72 4.14 -18.72
N LEU A 867 21.45 3.21 -17.79
CA LEU A 867 20.25 2.40 -17.78
C LEU A 867 19.38 2.78 -16.57
N ILE A 868 18.13 3.14 -16.82
CA ILE A 868 17.17 3.58 -15.81
C ILE A 868 16.01 2.61 -15.81
N ARG A 869 15.62 2.15 -14.62
CA ARG A 869 14.44 1.29 -14.46
C ARG A 869 13.23 2.13 -14.07
N TYR A 870 12.12 1.90 -14.76
CA TYR A 870 10.81 2.41 -14.37
C TYR A 870 9.91 1.29 -13.85
N SER A 871 9.15 1.58 -12.79
CA SER A 871 8.09 0.71 -12.28
C SER A 871 6.88 1.57 -11.92
N GLU A 872 5.75 1.33 -12.59
CA GLU A 872 4.51 2.11 -12.44
C GLU A 872 3.99 2.13 -10.98
N ASN A 873 4.20 1.05 -10.21
CA ASN A 873 3.60 0.85 -8.89
C ASN A 873 4.25 1.62 -7.73
N SER A 874 5.29 2.43 -7.96
CA SER A 874 6.08 2.99 -6.84
C SER A 874 6.48 4.45 -6.97
N GLY A 875 6.31 5.07 -8.15
CA GLY A 875 6.87 6.41 -8.42
C GLY A 875 8.39 6.52 -8.24
N SER A 876 9.09 5.42 -7.92
CA SER A 876 10.52 5.44 -7.60
C SER A 876 11.31 4.96 -8.80
N GLN A 877 12.04 5.90 -9.39
CA GLN A 877 12.95 5.68 -10.49
C GLN A 877 14.28 5.22 -9.89
N LYS A 878 14.81 4.11 -10.38
CA LYS A 878 16.17 3.73 -10.05
C LYS A 878 17.05 3.84 -11.27
N GLU A 879 17.96 4.79 -11.17
CA GLU A 879 19.14 4.90 -12.01
C GLU A 879 20.18 3.86 -11.57
N VAL A 880 20.53 2.92 -12.44
CA VAL A 880 21.89 2.34 -12.44
C VAL A 880 22.25 1.94 -13.84
N LEU A 881 23.21 2.70 -14.37
CA LEU A 881 24.47 2.24 -14.92
C LEU A 881 25.16 3.54 -15.38
N SER A 882 26.43 3.77 -15.07
CA SER A 882 27.24 4.75 -15.79
C SER A 882 28.08 3.97 -16.81
N SER A 883 28.75 4.62 -17.76
CA SER A 883 29.75 3.91 -18.55
C SER A 883 30.90 4.84 -18.85
N ASP A 884 32.01 4.65 -18.13
CA ASP A 884 33.34 4.84 -18.69
C ASP A 884 33.98 3.45 -18.84
N PRO A 885 34.02 2.85 -20.05
CA PRO A 885 34.44 1.47 -20.23
C PRO A 885 35.94 1.20 -20.02
N GLU A 886 36.79 2.24 -19.88
CA GLU A 886 38.25 2.06 -19.85
C GLU A 886 38.90 2.22 -18.46
N SER A 887 38.27 2.88 -17.49
CA SER A 887 38.93 3.25 -16.23
C SER A 887 38.75 2.28 -15.04
N ALA A 888 37.87 1.27 -15.08
CA ALA A 888 37.67 0.38 -13.93
C ALA A 888 37.32 -1.10 -14.27
N PRO A 889 38.24 -2.07 -14.05
CA PRO A 889 37.97 -3.52 -14.21
C PRO A 889 36.84 -4.07 -13.31
N LYS A 890 36.62 -3.47 -12.13
CA LYS A 890 35.50 -3.76 -11.21
C LYS A 890 34.13 -3.51 -11.86
N PHE A 891 34.08 -2.54 -12.76
CA PHE A 891 32.87 -2.06 -13.40
C PHE A 891 32.27 -3.10 -14.36
N LYS A 892 33.10 -3.82 -15.13
CA LYS A 892 32.60 -4.84 -16.08
C LYS A 892 31.88 -6.02 -15.41
N ALA A 893 32.20 -6.36 -14.16
CA ALA A 893 31.58 -7.47 -13.43
C ALA A 893 30.28 -7.04 -12.72
N GLU A 894 30.28 -5.85 -12.09
CA GLU A 894 29.11 -5.28 -11.42
C GLU A 894 28.01 -4.93 -12.44
N VAL A 895 28.37 -4.34 -13.58
CA VAL A 895 27.43 -4.06 -14.68
C VAL A 895 26.81 -5.33 -15.24
N LYS A 896 27.59 -6.40 -15.44
CA LYS A 896 27.05 -7.70 -15.91
C LYS A 896 26.07 -8.31 -14.91
N ALA A 897 26.41 -8.28 -13.62
CA ALA A 897 25.54 -8.78 -12.56
C ALA A 897 24.25 -7.94 -12.45
N GLU A 898 24.33 -6.63 -12.61
CA GLU A 898 23.18 -5.72 -12.62
C GLU A 898 22.32 -5.86 -13.87
N VAL A 899 22.91 -6.05 -15.05
CA VAL A 899 22.20 -6.35 -16.30
C VAL A 899 21.51 -7.72 -16.20
N LYS A 900 22.13 -8.72 -15.57
CA LYS A 900 21.50 -10.02 -15.31
C LYS A 900 20.29 -9.92 -14.39
N ASP A 901 20.45 -9.24 -13.25
CA ASP A 901 19.35 -8.99 -12.31
C ASP A 901 18.26 -8.11 -12.98
N TYR A 902 18.65 -7.28 -13.96
CA TYR A 902 17.72 -6.51 -14.79
C TYR A 902 16.80 -7.39 -15.62
N ILE A 903 17.41 -8.30 -16.37
CA ILE A 903 16.73 -9.18 -17.29
C ILE A 903 15.75 -10.04 -16.50
N GLY A 904 16.18 -10.59 -15.34
CA GLY A 904 15.28 -11.28 -14.42
C GLY A 904 14.08 -10.40 -14.02
N SER A 905 14.33 -9.18 -13.53
CA SER A 905 13.25 -8.27 -13.10
C SER A 905 12.30 -7.83 -14.21
N LEU A 906 12.77 -7.74 -15.45
CA LEU A 906 11.97 -7.43 -16.63
C LEU A 906 11.11 -8.62 -17.09
N LEU A 907 11.63 -9.84 -16.93
CA LEU A 907 10.92 -11.07 -17.24
C LEU A 907 9.86 -11.40 -16.17
N ASP A 908 10.15 -11.08 -14.90
CA ASP A 908 9.29 -11.41 -13.76
C ASP A 908 8.13 -10.40 -13.54
N ASN A 909 8.21 -9.20 -14.12
CA ASN A 909 7.25 -8.12 -13.84
C ASN A 909 6.71 -7.48 -15.13
N GLN A 910 5.41 -7.69 -15.41
CA GLN A 910 4.75 -7.24 -16.64
C GLN A 910 4.68 -5.71 -16.82
N SER A 911 4.99 -4.92 -15.78
CA SER A 911 4.90 -3.44 -15.80
C SER A 911 6.25 -2.73 -15.65
N SER A 912 7.38 -3.41 -15.89
CA SER A 912 8.72 -2.81 -15.80
C SER A 912 9.25 -2.36 -17.16
N SER A 913 9.95 -1.22 -17.20
CA SER A 913 10.63 -0.71 -18.40
C SER A 913 12.09 -0.29 -18.13
N CYS A 914 12.93 -0.40 -19.18
CA CYS A 914 14.33 0.03 -19.20
C CYS A 914 14.44 1.26 -20.04
N VAL A 915 15.06 2.32 -19.56
CA VAL A 915 15.45 3.45 -20.39
C VAL A 915 16.96 3.49 -20.49
N ILE A 916 17.51 3.39 -21.69
CA ILE A 916 18.92 3.59 -21.98
C ILE A 916 19.10 5.04 -22.43
N ILE A 917 19.91 5.83 -21.73
CA ILE A 917 20.18 7.23 -22.02
C ILE A 917 21.61 7.38 -22.47
N THR A 918 21.83 8.28 -23.42
CA THR A 918 23.17 8.64 -23.87
C THR A 918 23.39 10.13 -23.69
N ALA A 919 24.56 10.53 -23.17
CA ALA A 919 24.94 11.93 -23.15
C ALA A 919 26.40 12.15 -23.51
N THR A 920 26.63 13.22 -24.27
CA THR A 920 27.93 13.73 -24.71
C THR A 920 28.19 15.11 -24.09
N LYS A 921 29.45 15.57 -24.08
CA LYS A 921 29.78 16.98 -23.76
C LYS A 921 28.95 17.98 -24.58
N LEU A 922 28.72 17.67 -25.85
CA LEU A 922 27.91 18.48 -26.76
C LEU A 922 26.44 18.58 -26.30
N SER A 923 25.85 17.46 -25.85
CA SER A 923 24.46 17.45 -25.33
C SER A 923 24.29 18.27 -24.06
N LEU A 924 25.25 18.23 -23.14
CA LEU A 924 25.22 19.01 -21.92
C LEU A 924 25.36 20.50 -22.17
N LYS A 925 26.25 20.90 -23.09
CA LYS A 925 26.42 22.32 -23.45
C LYS A 925 25.13 22.88 -24.05
N LYS A 926 24.52 22.16 -24.99
CA LYS A 926 23.23 22.56 -25.60
C LYS A 926 22.10 22.60 -24.55
N ARG A 927 22.09 21.69 -23.57
CA ARG A 927 21.16 21.69 -22.43
C ARG A 927 21.33 22.92 -21.54
N GLN A 928 22.56 23.32 -21.21
CA GLN A 928 22.79 24.51 -20.40
C GLN A 928 22.25 25.77 -21.07
N GLU A 929 22.36 25.84 -22.40
CA GLU A 929 21.78 26.93 -23.18
C GLU A 929 20.24 26.87 -23.18
N GLU A 930 19.64 25.68 -23.29
CA GLU A 930 18.18 25.47 -23.22
C GLU A 930 17.60 25.75 -21.81
N LEU A 931 18.28 25.34 -20.74
CA LEU A 931 17.91 25.64 -19.35
C LEU A 931 17.99 27.14 -19.08
N LYS A 932 19.09 27.80 -19.48
CA LYS A 932 19.23 29.25 -19.36
C LYS A 932 18.12 30.01 -20.10
N LYS A 933 17.74 29.55 -21.30
CA LYS A 933 16.67 30.16 -22.09
C LYS A 933 15.27 29.92 -21.51
N SER A 934 15.04 28.76 -20.88
CA SER A 934 13.71 28.38 -20.36
C SER A 934 13.44 28.80 -18.91
N ARG A 935 14.46 29.19 -18.15
CA ARG A 935 14.34 29.54 -16.73
C ARG A 935 13.52 30.80 -16.47
N ALA A 936 13.84 31.91 -17.15
CA ALA A 936 13.14 33.19 -16.98
C ALA A 936 11.61 33.11 -17.17
N PRO A 937 11.07 32.45 -18.22
CA PRO A 937 9.63 32.28 -18.35
C PRO A 937 9.01 31.40 -17.26
N LYS A 938 9.72 30.39 -16.73
CA LYS A 938 9.23 29.57 -15.62
C LYS A 938 9.19 30.34 -14.31
N GLU A 939 10.24 31.10 -13.98
CA GLU A 939 10.29 31.95 -12.78
C GLU A 939 9.17 33.01 -12.81
N ALA A 940 8.92 33.61 -13.98
CA ALA A 940 7.83 34.56 -14.15
C ALA A 940 6.44 33.94 -13.90
N LEU A 941 6.25 32.68 -14.30
CA LEU A 941 4.99 31.96 -14.09
C LEU A 941 4.86 31.46 -12.64
N LEU A 942 5.95 31.01 -12.02
CA LEU A 942 5.99 30.62 -10.60
C LEU A 942 5.62 31.80 -9.69
N LYS A 943 6.14 32.99 -10.01
CA LYS A 943 5.79 34.22 -9.30
C LYS A 943 4.29 34.51 -9.40
N LYS A 944 3.70 34.37 -10.58
CA LYS A 944 2.24 34.49 -10.76
C LYS A 944 1.45 33.44 -9.97
N MET A 945 1.96 32.19 -9.88
CA MET A 945 1.37 31.13 -9.06
C MET A 945 1.38 31.52 -7.57
N ALA A 946 2.50 32.03 -7.05
CA ALA A 946 2.64 32.44 -5.66
C ALA A 946 1.70 33.60 -5.28
N GLU A 947 1.46 34.52 -6.22
CA GLU A 947 0.55 35.66 -6.05
C GLU A 947 -0.94 35.26 -6.14
N THR A 948 -1.25 34.01 -6.51
CA THR A 948 -2.62 33.52 -6.68
C THR A 948 -3.15 32.84 -5.41
N PRO A 949 -4.38 33.13 -4.94
CA PRO A 949 -4.95 32.50 -3.74
C PRO A 949 -4.94 30.97 -3.79
N GLY A 950 -4.29 30.32 -2.82
CA GLY A 950 -4.09 28.87 -2.77
C GLY A 950 -2.93 28.34 -3.64
N GLY A 951 -2.23 29.22 -4.36
CA GLY A 951 -1.12 28.90 -5.25
C GLY A 951 0.27 28.90 -4.60
N SER A 952 0.44 29.50 -3.41
CA SER A 952 1.74 29.58 -2.71
C SER A 952 2.33 28.21 -2.40
N VAL A 953 1.53 27.28 -1.90
CA VAL A 953 1.96 25.89 -1.60
C VAL A 953 2.48 25.17 -2.85
N TYR A 954 1.91 25.47 -4.03
CA TYR A 954 2.36 24.91 -5.30
C TYR A 954 3.60 25.63 -5.83
N ALA A 955 3.68 26.95 -5.68
CA ALA A 955 4.87 27.71 -6.06
C ALA A 955 6.10 27.25 -5.27
N ASP A 956 5.98 27.11 -3.95
CA ASP A 956 7.06 26.62 -3.08
C ASP A 956 7.50 25.20 -3.48
N HIS A 957 6.55 24.32 -3.83
CA HIS A 957 6.86 22.96 -4.31
C HIS A 957 7.65 22.95 -5.63
N PHE A 958 7.33 23.87 -6.54
CA PHE A 958 7.96 23.94 -7.86
C PHE A 958 9.23 24.78 -7.89
N GLU A 959 9.50 25.61 -6.87
CA GLU A 959 10.73 26.40 -6.75
C GLU A 959 11.97 25.49 -6.72
N ASP A 960 11.93 24.42 -5.91
CA ASP A 960 13.00 23.41 -5.81
C ASP A 960 13.11 22.50 -7.06
N GLN A 961 12.07 22.53 -7.91
CA GLN A 961 11.90 21.65 -9.07
C GLN A 961 11.86 22.40 -10.42
N LEU A 962 12.20 23.68 -10.44
CA LEU A 962 12.02 24.55 -11.59
C LEU A 962 12.78 24.07 -12.85
N ASP A 963 13.97 23.52 -12.63
CA ASP A 963 14.83 22.97 -13.69
C ASP A 963 14.35 21.59 -14.19
N SER A 964 13.45 20.92 -13.45
CA SER A 964 12.88 19.61 -13.80
C SER A 964 11.47 19.64 -14.39
N VAL A 965 10.77 20.77 -14.33
CA VAL A 965 9.40 20.93 -14.85
C VAL A 965 9.40 21.71 -16.16
N THR A 966 8.62 21.30 -17.16
CA THR A 966 8.50 22.07 -18.42
C THR A 966 7.63 23.31 -18.21
N LEU A 967 7.79 24.33 -19.07
CA LEU A 967 6.96 25.53 -18.98
C LEU A 967 5.46 25.20 -19.15
N GLU A 968 5.12 24.27 -20.04
CA GLU A 968 3.75 23.81 -20.27
C GLU A 968 3.16 23.05 -19.09
N GLN A 969 3.95 22.20 -18.41
CA GLN A 969 3.52 21.55 -17.17
C GLN A 969 3.23 22.57 -16.09
N LEU A 970 4.15 23.53 -15.89
CA LEU A 970 3.98 24.62 -14.93
C LEU A 970 2.73 25.45 -15.27
N GLN A 971 2.51 25.74 -16.55
CA GLN A 971 1.32 26.46 -17.04
C GLN A 971 0.04 25.67 -16.79
N SER A 972 0.03 24.36 -17.03
CA SER A 972 -1.13 23.50 -16.75
C SER A 972 -1.50 23.47 -15.25
N TYR A 973 -0.50 23.47 -14.36
CA TYR A 973 -0.75 23.58 -12.92
C TYR A 973 -1.29 24.96 -12.53
N TYR A 974 -0.73 26.03 -13.09
CA TYR A 974 -1.24 27.38 -12.88
C TYR A 974 -2.68 27.52 -13.37
N ASP A 975 -3.01 27.01 -14.56
CA ASP A 975 -4.37 27.02 -15.11
C ASP A 975 -5.34 26.21 -14.23
N ARG A 976 -4.89 25.12 -13.60
CA ARG A 976 -5.69 24.36 -12.61
C ARG A 976 -5.95 25.12 -11.32
N ILE A 977 -4.96 25.85 -10.81
CA ILE A 977 -5.12 26.72 -9.64
C ILE A 977 -6.18 27.78 -9.96
N LEU A 978 -6.12 28.38 -11.14
CA LEU A 978 -7.12 29.34 -11.61
C LEU A 978 -8.50 28.71 -11.82
N SER A 979 -8.58 27.45 -12.27
CA SER A 979 -9.87 26.76 -12.48
C SER A 979 -10.54 26.25 -11.18
N ASN A 980 -9.76 26.12 -10.10
CA ASN A 980 -10.25 25.68 -8.78
C ASN A 980 -10.70 26.84 -7.90
N GLN A 981 -10.55 28.08 -8.37
CA GLN A 981 -11.18 29.29 -7.82
C GLN A 981 -12.58 29.48 -8.44
#